data_AF-A0A954ZH99-F1
#
_entry.id   AF-A0A954ZH99-F1
#
_cell.length_a   1.000
_cell.length_b   1.000
_cell.length_c   1.000
_cell.angle_alpha   90.00
_cell.angle_beta   90.00
_cell.angle_gamma   90.00
#
_symmetry.space_group_name_H-M   'P 1'
#
loop_
_entity.id
_entity.type
_entity.pdbx_description
1 polymer ?
#
loop_
_entity_poly.entity_id
_entity_poly.type
_entity_poly.pdbx_seq_one_letter_code
_entity_poly.pdbx_strand_id
1 'polypeptide(L)'
;QAKAVQWGFSPDDVGLVTGNRRVNPQAKLLVVVAEILFNRLLKPEQFEFDNVASVVMDEFHSFSDPERGVVWELTLGLLPKHVRLLLLSATVGNAYEFSSWLRTTHQRDLQLVQSDVRRVPLQYEWVGDEMLTDHMERMAAGDEQTRRTPALVFCFNRDECWSVAEQLIGKRLLQPDQRDRLLKAVERYDWSHGAGPKLKTLVQRGVGVHHAGVLAKYRRIVEELYQQKLLSVTVCTETLSAGINLPARSVVLPSLMKGKPEDRKLVPSTTAHQIFGRAGRPQFDDRGYIYVLPHEDDVRILRWKEKYDQIPEDTKDPGLLKAKKALKKKMPKRSANVQYWTAQQFAQLQTAAPGKLYSKGPLPWRILAHMLTVSPAVDRIRELVSKRLMDAGRLEAGLRELDRMLTLLWRAGYVELEPRPPLGHGEPEDDSSSGPSENDTNDTSSSPETLTLFGQSLGGEKMASPANKSADAKGPKSPAQPVYRAEFARPTDRLSSLNVFRSVNPLYGAFLVSQLGIADWYERLQALESVLDMPYPVAKQLRVPRQDELPSGSLATQRLDPQLLRLGLVSHAELGDTSADDESDSYYDEPVYPLSLPEKLLMQFEYDFPGVHGVKIFPVWAAGALFEQGGDFNQLILARRLQKQEGIVFRHLLRLILLIAEFKALCPPDCERDDWESQLDDLAKRVTESCRNVDSTSTEKILEQAAHVEE
;
A
#
# COMPACT_ATOMS: atom_id res chain seq x y z
N GLN A 1 3.92 -18.57 20.86
CA GLN A 1 3.78 -19.02 22.27
C GLN A 1 3.31 -20.46 22.37
N ALA A 2 2.07 -20.85 22.04
CA ALA A 2 1.59 -22.24 22.21
C ALA A 2 2.51 -23.33 21.61
N LYS A 3 3.01 -23.15 20.38
CA LYS A 3 3.99 -24.09 19.78
C LYS A 3 5.34 -24.11 20.50
N ALA A 4 5.81 -22.97 21.01
CA ALA A 4 7.08 -22.90 21.73
C ALA A 4 6.98 -23.61 23.09
N VAL A 5 5.82 -23.50 23.76
CA VAL A 5 5.51 -24.25 24.97
C VAL A 5 5.55 -25.76 24.71
N GLN A 6 5.02 -26.22 23.57
CA GLN A 6 5.14 -27.62 23.14
C GLN A 6 6.59 -28.07 22.92
N TRP A 7 7.50 -27.14 22.63
CA TRP A 7 8.94 -27.41 22.46
C TRP A 7 9.75 -27.23 23.76
N GLY A 8 9.09 -27.00 24.90
CA GLY A 8 9.73 -26.92 26.22
C GLY A 8 10.16 -25.52 26.67
N PHE A 9 9.74 -24.46 25.95
CA PHE A 9 9.97 -23.07 26.37
C PHE A 9 8.88 -22.60 27.35
N SER A 10 9.22 -21.68 28.26
CA SER A 10 8.22 -20.94 29.04
C SER A 10 7.44 -19.99 28.12
N PRO A 11 6.15 -19.70 28.39
CA PRO A 11 5.42 -18.62 27.71
C PRO A 11 6.18 -17.28 27.69
N ASP A 12 6.96 -17.00 28.73
CA ASP A 12 7.75 -15.78 28.90
C ASP A 12 9.06 -15.77 28.10
N ASP A 13 9.50 -16.93 27.61
CA ASP A 13 10.67 -17.04 26.74
C ASP A 13 10.40 -16.56 25.30
N VAL A 14 9.13 -16.25 24.97
CA VAL A 14 8.72 -15.75 23.65
C VAL A 14 8.08 -14.38 23.75
N GLY A 15 8.70 -13.42 23.06
CA GLY A 15 8.23 -12.05 22.93
C GLY A 15 7.89 -11.63 21.51
N LEU A 16 7.15 -10.53 21.41
CA LEU A 16 6.75 -9.86 20.18
C LEU A 16 7.05 -8.38 20.35
N VAL A 17 7.88 -7.81 19.48
CA VAL A 17 8.18 -6.37 19.45
C VAL A 17 7.89 -5.84 18.05
N THR A 18 6.76 -5.17 17.90
CA THR A 18 6.48 -4.36 16.73
C THR A 18 6.76 -2.90 17.05
N GLY A 19 6.66 -1.99 16.07
CA GLY A 19 6.74 -0.55 16.35
C GLY A 19 5.72 -0.06 17.37
N ASN A 20 4.66 -0.84 17.58
CA ASN A 20 3.46 -0.38 18.26
C ASN A 20 2.90 -1.40 19.28
N ARG A 21 3.58 -2.51 19.56
CA ARG A 21 3.19 -3.48 20.60
C ARG A 21 4.41 -4.21 21.10
N ARG A 22 4.55 -4.29 22.43
CA ARG A 22 5.64 -5.02 23.09
C ARG A 22 5.05 -6.06 24.04
N VAL A 23 5.29 -7.32 23.76
CA VAL A 23 4.97 -8.45 24.63
C VAL A 23 6.28 -9.13 24.97
N ASN A 24 6.60 -9.28 26.25
CA ASN A 24 7.84 -9.89 26.75
C ASN A 24 9.09 -9.38 25.98
N PRO A 25 9.40 -8.08 26.00
CA PRO A 25 10.45 -7.49 25.15
C PRO A 25 11.87 -7.98 25.50
N GLN A 26 12.04 -8.57 26.68
CA GLN A 26 13.29 -9.17 27.18
C GLN A 26 13.32 -10.70 27.02
N ALA A 27 12.37 -11.27 26.29
CA ALA A 27 12.32 -12.70 26.03
C ALA A 27 13.54 -13.19 25.21
N LYS A 28 13.92 -14.46 25.41
CA LYS A 28 15.03 -15.09 24.68
C LYS A 28 14.77 -15.19 23.18
N LEU A 29 13.51 -15.44 22.80
CA LEU A 29 13.07 -15.46 21.42
C LEU A 29 12.17 -14.26 21.15
N LEU A 30 12.61 -13.34 20.31
CA LEU A 30 11.86 -12.15 19.92
C LEU A 30 11.39 -12.25 18.47
N VAL A 31 10.09 -12.15 18.27
CA VAL A 31 9.50 -11.90 16.95
C VAL A 31 9.42 -10.39 16.77
N VAL A 32 10.09 -9.85 15.76
CA VAL A 32 10.13 -8.40 15.53
C VAL A 32 9.82 -8.06 14.07
N VAL A 33 9.32 -6.84 13.83
CA VAL A 33 9.25 -6.30 12.47
C VAL A 33 10.63 -5.84 12.02
N ALA A 34 10.89 -5.85 10.71
CA ALA A 34 12.21 -5.57 10.14
C ALA A 34 12.72 -4.17 10.53
N GLU A 35 11.83 -3.19 10.60
CA GLU A 35 12.15 -1.81 10.98
C GLU A 35 12.65 -1.71 12.42
N ILE A 36 12.13 -2.55 13.33
CA ILE A 36 12.58 -2.56 14.74
C ILE A 36 13.98 -3.15 14.85
N LEU A 37 14.28 -4.21 14.12
CA LEU A 37 15.62 -4.78 14.07
C LEU A 37 16.61 -3.78 13.47
N PHE A 38 16.24 -3.13 12.36
CA PHE A 38 17.05 -2.11 11.71
C PHE A 38 17.37 -0.94 12.65
N ASN A 39 16.37 -0.42 13.36
CA ASN A 39 16.57 0.66 14.34
C ASN A 39 17.53 0.26 15.48
N ARG A 40 17.43 -0.97 15.98
CA ARG A 40 18.36 -1.49 17.01
C ARG A 40 19.80 -1.54 16.48
N LEU A 41 20.00 -1.94 15.23
CA LEU A 41 21.32 -1.98 14.61
C LEU A 41 21.95 -0.61 14.42
N LEU A 42 21.13 0.42 14.20
CA LEU A 42 21.60 1.79 14.11
C LEU A 42 21.91 2.42 15.48
N LYS A 43 21.34 1.89 16.57
CA LYS A 43 21.53 2.37 17.94
C LYS A 43 22.08 1.27 18.86
N PRO A 44 23.36 0.88 18.70
CA PRO A 44 23.96 -0.19 19.50
C PRO A 44 23.93 0.08 21.00
N GLU A 45 23.88 1.36 21.41
CA GLU A 45 23.76 1.76 22.82
C GLU A 45 22.40 1.41 23.45
N GLN A 46 21.34 1.23 22.64
CA GLN A 46 20.00 0.91 23.13
C GLN A 46 19.71 -0.60 23.13
N PHE A 47 20.51 -1.39 22.43
CA PHE A 47 20.33 -2.84 22.34
C PHE A 47 21.66 -3.53 22.06
N GLU A 48 22.13 -4.31 23.04
CA GLU A 48 23.36 -5.07 22.95
C GLU A 48 23.18 -6.31 22.06
N PHE A 49 23.86 -6.35 20.92
CA PHE A 49 23.82 -7.50 20.01
C PHE A 49 24.77 -8.65 20.42
N ASP A 50 25.61 -8.45 21.43
CA ASP A 50 26.56 -9.48 21.90
C ASP A 50 25.85 -10.74 22.39
N ASN A 51 24.63 -10.59 22.93
CA ASN A 51 23.78 -11.67 23.39
C ASN A 51 22.86 -12.26 22.30
N VAL A 52 22.94 -11.78 21.06
CA VAL A 52 22.14 -12.29 19.93
C VAL A 52 22.92 -13.32 19.14
N ALA A 53 22.51 -14.58 19.25
CA ALA A 53 23.16 -15.68 18.52
C ALA A 53 22.76 -15.74 17.04
N SER A 54 21.50 -15.44 16.71
CA SER A 54 20.98 -15.61 15.35
C SER A 54 19.80 -14.71 15.03
N VAL A 55 19.69 -14.32 13.76
CA VAL A 55 18.53 -13.66 13.18
C VAL A 55 17.91 -14.56 12.12
N VAL A 56 16.59 -14.78 12.24
CA VAL A 56 15.79 -15.51 11.26
C VAL A 56 14.93 -14.50 10.50
N MET A 57 15.08 -14.47 9.18
CA MET A 57 14.28 -13.62 8.30
C MET A 57 13.34 -14.51 7.49
N ASP A 58 12.05 -14.47 7.80
CA ASP A 58 11.02 -15.29 7.15
C ASP A 58 10.45 -14.58 5.91
N GLU A 59 9.95 -15.33 4.93
CA GLU A 59 9.44 -14.80 3.65
C GLU A 59 10.40 -13.83 2.95
N PHE A 60 11.69 -14.16 2.94
CA PHE A 60 12.78 -13.30 2.44
C PHE A 60 12.64 -12.90 0.96
N HIS A 61 11.76 -13.54 0.18
CA HIS A 61 11.38 -13.08 -1.16
C HIS A 61 10.74 -11.66 -1.16
N SER A 62 10.26 -11.17 0.00
CA SER A 62 9.85 -9.77 0.21
C SER A 62 11.01 -8.76 0.13
N PHE A 63 12.26 -9.20 0.04
CA PHE A 63 13.43 -8.35 -0.23
C PHE A 63 13.26 -7.46 -1.48
N SER A 64 12.54 -7.96 -2.49
CA SER A 64 12.28 -7.23 -3.74
C SER A 64 11.06 -6.28 -3.66
N ASP A 65 10.56 -6.00 -2.45
CA ASP A 65 9.49 -5.02 -2.20
C ASP A 65 10.03 -3.57 -2.32
N PRO A 66 9.39 -2.68 -3.09
CA PRO A 66 9.88 -1.31 -3.31
C PRO A 66 9.90 -0.41 -2.07
N GLU A 67 9.04 -0.67 -1.08
CA GLU A 67 8.89 0.21 0.09
C GLU A 67 9.64 -0.34 1.30
N ARG A 68 9.58 -1.67 1.51
CA ARG A 68 10.13 -2.33 2.71
C ARG A 68 11.43 -3.08 2.46
N GLY A 69 11.70 -3.48 1.21
CA GLY A 69 12.87 -4.30 0.86
C GLY A 69 14.20 -3.67 1.25
N VAL A 70 14.29 -2.33 1.17
CA VAL A 70 15.47 -1.56 1.58
C VAL A 70 15.85 -1.77 3.05
N VAL A 71 14.86 -1.94 3.95
CA VAL A 71 15.13 -2.19 5.37
C VAL A 71 15.80 -3.55 5.57
N TRP A 72 15.36 -4.57 4.83
CA TRP A 72 15.93 -5.92 4.89
C TRP A 72 17.36 -5.93 4.39
N GLU A 73 17.59 -5.27 3.27
CA GLU A 73 18.90 -5.11 2.67
C GLU A 73 19.90 -4.42 3.60
N LEU A 74 19.55 -3.24 4.11
CA LEU A 74 20.46 -2.49 4.98
C LEU A 74 20.72 -3.23 6.29
N THR A 75 19.72 -3.95 6.82
CA THR A 75 19.87 -4.81 8.00
C THR A 75 20.95 -5.87 7.80
N LEU A 76 21.01 -6.53 6.63
CA LEU A 76 22.04 -7.53 6.35
C LEU A 76 23.46 -6.94 6.38
N GLY A 77 23.61 -5.70 5.91
CA GLY A 77 24.87 -4.99 5.92
C GLY A 77 25.32 -4.52 7.31
N LEU A 78 24.37 -4.19 8.19
CA LEU A 78 24.64 -3.66 9.53
C LEU A 78 24.80 -4.74 10.60
N LEU A 79 24.27 -5.95 10.40
CA LEU A 79 24.35 -7.01 11.41
C LEU A 79 25.82 -7.27 11.84
N PRO A 80 26.09 -7.49 13.14
CA PRO A 80 27.42 -7.90 13.62
C PRO A 80 27.84 -9.28 13.11
N LYS A 81 29.13 -9.49 12.85
CA LYS A 81 29.65 -10.69 12.19
C LYS A 81 29.40 -11.98 12.96
N HIS A 82 29.32 -11.94 14.29
CA HIS A 82 29.03 -13.12 15.12
C HIS A 82 27.59 -13.60 15.01
N VAL A 83 26.66 -12.74 14.60
CA VAL A 83 25.23 -13.08 14.46
C VAL A 83 25.03 -13.99 13.25
N ARG A 84 24.54 -15.20 13.50
CA ARG A 84 24.20 -16.18 12.45
C ARG A 84 22.93 -15.78 11.73
N LEU A 85 22.86 -16.05 10.43
CA LEU A 85 21.70 -15.73 9.60
C LEU A 85 20.99 -16.99 9.13
N LEU A 86 19.66 -16.99 9.21
CA LEU A 86 18.79 -17.95 8.56
C LEU A 86 17.76 -17.20 7.72
N LEU A 87 17.86 -17.30 6.40
CA LEU A 87 16.94 -16.66 5.46
C LEU A 87 15.98 -17.74 4.93
N LEU A 88 14.69 -17.63 5.27
CA LEU A 88 13.66 -18.54 4.80
C LEU A 88 12.89 -17.85 3.67
N SER A 89 12.81 -18.50 2.51
CA SER A 89 12.18 -17.92 1.34
C SER A 89 11.43 -18.99 0.55
N ALA A 90 10.37 -18.57 -0.13
CA ALA A 90 9.88 -19.29 -1.31
C ALA A 90 10.98 -19.38 -2.38
N THR A 91 10.76 -20.19 -3.42
CA THR A 91 11.72 -20.36 -4.52
C THR A 91 12.09 -19.01 -5.14
N VAL A 92 13.39 -18.73 -5.27
CA VAL A 92 13.94 -17.51 -5.87
C VAL A 92 14.86 -17.86 -7.03
N GLY A 93 14.84 -17.05 -8.09
CA GLY A 93 15.51 -17.36 -9.36
C GLY A 93 17.02 -17.17 -9.36
N ASN A 94 17.60 -16.55 -8.32
CA ASN A 94 19.01 -16.18 -8.27
C ASN A 94 19.64 -16.35 -6.88
N ALA A 95 19.27 -17.41 -6.15
CA ALA A 95 19.78 -17.67 -4.79
C ALA A 95 21.32 -17.71 -4.71
N TYR A 96 21.98 -18.26 -5.73
CA TYR A 96 23.44 -18.32 -5.82
C TYR A 96 24.06 -16.93 -5.99
N GLU A 97 23.53 -16.11 -6.91
CA GLU A 97 23.97 -14.73 -7.14
C GLU A 97 23.81 -13.90 -5.86
N PHE A 98 22.66 -14.01 -5.20
CA PHE A 98 22.41 -13.36 -3.91
C PHE A 98 23.42 -13.78 -2.84
N SER A 99 23.67 -15.09 -2.70
CA SER A 99 24.63 -15.61 -1.71
C SER A 99 26.06 -15.16 -2.00
N SER A 100 26.44 -15.12 -3.29
CA SER A 100 27.73 -14.61 -3.75
C SER A 100 27.88 -13.12 -3.47
N TRP A 101 26.84 -12.31 -3.74
CA TRP A 101 26.84 -10.89 -3.40
C TRP A 101 26.99 -10.68 -1.89
N LEU A 102 26.24 -11.42 -1.08
CA LEU A 102 26.31 -11.29 0.38
C LEU A 102 27.71 -11.67 0.92
N ARG A 103 28.34 -12.69 0.32
CA ARG A 103 29.72 -13.09 0.63
C ARG A 103 30.73 -12.02 0.23
N THR A 104 30.67 -11.51 -1.00
CA THR A 104 31.66 -10.56 -1.52
C THR A 104 31.50 -9.18 -0.91
N THR A 105 30.27 -8.68 -0.83
CA THR A 105 29.96 -7.30 -0.43
C THR A 105 29.90 -7.14 1.09
N HIS A 106 29.31 -8.13 1.76
CA HIS A 106 29.05 -8.09 3.21
C HIS A 106 29.89 -9.09 4.00
N GLN A 107 30.79 -9.87 3.37
CA GLN A 107 31.65 -10.84 4.05
C GLN A 107 30.85 -11.80 4.95
N ARG A 108 29.71 -12.26 4.45
CA ARG A 108 28.83 -13.21 5.13
C ARG A 108 28.64 -14.42 4.25
N ASP A 109 29.14 -15.56 4.71
CA ASP A 109 29.00 -16.81 3.98
C ASP A 109 27.68 -17.48 4.35
N LEU A 110 26.85 -17.77 3.34
CA LEU A 110 25.61 -18.50 3.51
C LEU A 110 25.72 -19.85 2.82
N GLN A 111 25.39 -20.90 3.55
CA GLN A 111 25.15 -22.20 2.96
C GLN A 111 23.76 -22.20 2.30
N LEU A 112 23.73 -22.24 0.97
CA LEU A 112 22.48 -22.37 0.23
C LEU A 112 21.93 -23.79 0.41
N VAL A 113 20.74 -23.88 1.02
CA VAL A 113 19.94 -25.10 1.08
C VAL A 113 18.70 -24.88 0.22
N GLN A 114 18.65 -25.57 -0.92
CA GLN A 114 17.54 -25.46 -1.86
C GLN A 114 16.93 -26.84 -2.11
N SER A 115 15.61 -26.88 -2.22
CA SER A 115 14.86 -28.05 -2.66
C SER A 115 13.83 -27.61 -3.69
N ASP A 116 13.93 -28.18 -4.89
CA ASP A 116 12.95 -27.97 -5.96
C ASP A 116 11.80 -28.99 -5.87
N VAL A 117 11.91 -29.96 -4.95
CA VAL A 117 10.87 -30.97 -4.72
C VAL A 117 9.83 -30.43 -3.75
N ARG A 118 8.60 -30.30 -4.24
CA ARG A 118 7.43 -29.98 -3.42
C ARG A 118 6.92 -31.24 -2.72
N ARG A 119 6.68 -31.17 -1.40
CA ARG A 119 6.17 -32.31 -0.62
C ARG A 119 4.81 -32.83 -1.12
N VAL A 120 3.94 -31.91 -1.53
CA VAL A 120 2.65 -32.22 -2.16
C VAL A 120 2.71 -31.71 -3.60
N PRO A 121 2.92 -32.57 -4.60
CA PRO A 121 3.04 -32.15 -5.99
C PRO A 121 1.77 -31.45 -6.49
N LEU A 122 1.95 -30.53 -7.43
CA LEU A 122 0.85 -29.76 -8.02
C LEU A 122 0.40 -30.38 -9.34
N GLN A 123 -0.91 -30.52 -9.50
CA GLN A 123 -1.54 -30.91 -10.76
C GLN A 123 -2.26 -29.70 -11.34
N TYR A 124 -1.86 -29.31 -12.55
CA TYR A 124 -2.42 -28.17 -13.27
C TYR A 124 -3.44 -28.64 -14.30
N GLU A 125 -4.61 -28.00 -14.32
CA GLU A 125 -5.70 -28.32 -15.23
C GLU A 125 -6.30 -27.04 -15.84
N TRP A 126 -6.34 -26.99 -17.16
CA TRP A 126 -7.09 -25.98 -17.90
C TRP A 126 -8.49 -26.53 -18.17
N VAL A 127 -9.51 -25.91 -17.58
CA VAL A 127 -10.90 -26.39 -17.66
C VAL A 127 -11.62 -25.65 -18.78
N GLY A 128 -11.49 -26.14 -20.02
CA GLY A 128 -11.89 -25.40 -21.23
C GLY A 128 -13.39 -25.39 -21.55
N ASP A 129 -14.15 -26.32 -20.97
CA ASP A 129 -15.50 -26.71 -21.38
C ASP A 129 -16.59 -26.52 -20.31
N GLU A 130 -16.17 -26.26 -19.07
CA GLU A 130 -17.05 -26.01 -17.93
C GLU A 130 -17.12 -24.52 -17.58
N MET A 131 -18.31 -24.07 -17.18
CA MET A 131 -18.44 -22.79 -16.49
C MET A 131 -17.94 -22.93 -15.05
N LEU A 132 -17.51 -21.82 -14.42
CA LEU A 132 -17.04 -21.82 -13.03
C LEU A 132 -18.01 -22.53 -12.09
N THR A 133 -19.31 -22.21 -12.20
CA THR A 133 -20.30 -22.79 -11.29
C THR A 133 -20.50 -24.30 -11.48
N ASP A 134 -20.37 -24.80 -12.71
CA ASP A 134 -20.48 -26.25 -13.01
C ASP A 134 -19.23 -26.98 -12.47
N HIS A 135 -18.05 -26.40 -12.71
CA HIS A 135 -16.79 -26.93 -12.23
C HIS A 135 -16.73 -27.02 -10.69
N MET A 136 -17.14 -25.96 -10.00
CA MET A 136 -17.16 -25.93 -8.53
C MET A 136 -18.10 -26.97 -7.92
N GLU A 137 -19.25 -27.22 -8.56
CA GLU A 137 -20.18 -28.28 -8.13
C GLU A 137 -19.57 -29.68 -8.33
N ARG A 138 -18.89 -29.91 -9.45
CA ARG A 138 -18.12 -31.14 -9.70
C ARG A 138 -17.02 -31.35 -8.67
N MET A 139 -16.27 -30.30 -8.33
CA MET A 139 -15.20 -30.36 -7.33
C MET A 139 -15.72 -30.69 -5.92
N ALA A 140 -16.93 -30.23 -5.57
CA ALA A 140 -17.53 -30.46 -4.26
C ALA A 140 -18.21 -31.83 -4.14
N ALA A 141 -18.49 -32.49 -5.26
CA ALA A 141 -19.11 -33.81 -5.30
C ALA A 141 -18.17 -34.93 -4.81
N GLY A 142 -18.77 -36.07 -4.46
CA GLY A 142 -18.06 -37.29 -4.04
C GLY A 142 -17.63 -37.31 -2.58
N ASP A 143 -16.87 -38.34 -2.22
CA ASP A 143 -16.37 -38.60 -0.87
C ASP A 143 -15.07 -37.84 -0.57
N GLU A 144 -14.50 -38.00 0.64
CA GLU A 144 -13.28 -37.30 1.03
C GLU A 144 -12.07 -37.62 0.13
N GLN A 145 -12.04 -38.76 -0.56
CA GLN A 145 -10.94 -39.15 -1.44
C GLN A 145 -11.08 -38.48 -2.82
N THR A 146 -12.28 -38.49 -3.40
CA THR A 146 -12.54 -37.95 -4.74
C THR A 146 -12.80 -36.44 -4.76
N ARG A 147 -13.31 -35.88 -3.66
CA ARG A 147 -13.64 -34.46 -3.57
C ARG A 147 -12.39 -33.60 -3.71
N ARG A 148 -12.54 -32.44 -4.36
CA ARG A 148 -11.43 -31.49 -4.59
C ARG A 148 -11.54 -30.23 -3.71
N THR A 149 -12.60 -30.10 -2.92
CA THR A 149 -12.71 -29.08 -1.85
C THR A 149 -12.08 -29.57 -0.53
N PRO A 150 -11.67 -28.67 0.39
CA PRO A 150 -11.87 -27.22 0.39
C PRO A 150 -11.01 -26.52 -0.67
N ALA A 151 -11.60 -25.52 -1.34
CA ALA A 151 -10.96 -24.79 -2.42
C ALA A 151 -10.84 -23.29 -2.13
N LEU A 152 -9.78 -22.66 -2.65
CA LEU A 152 -9.63 -21.21 -2.70
C LEU A 152 -9.86 -20.73 -4.12
N VAL A 153 -10.77 -19.77 -4.30
CA VAL A 153 -11.02 -19.14 -5.60
C VAL A 153 -10.37 -17.76 -5.57
N PHE A 154 -9.34 -17.55 -6.40
CA PHE A 154 -8.61 -16.28 -6.44
C PHE A 154 -9.16 -15.35 -7.51
N CYS A 155 -9.61 -14.18 -7.08
CA CYS A 155 -10.04 -13.07 -7.93
C CYS A 155 -9.07 -11.90 -7.78
N PHE A 156 -8.90 -11.11 -8.83
CA PHE A 156 -7.92 -10.00 -8.80
C PHE A 156 -8.52 -8.67 -8.35
N ASN A 157 -9.82 -8.62 -8.12
CA ASN A 157 -10.50 -7.46 -7.54
C ASN A 157 -11.59 -7.89 -6.54
N ARG A 158 -11.97 -6.97 -5.66
CA ARG A 158 -12.89 -7.23 -4.54
C ARG A 158 -14.33 -7.44 -5.00
N ASP A 159 -14.78 -6.66 -5.98
CA ASP A 159 -16.15 -6.77 -6.50
C ASP A 159 -16.38 -8.12 -7.18
N GLU A 160 -15.39 -8.60 -7.93
CA GLU A 160 -15.38 -9.94 -8.53
C GLU A 160 -15.45 -11.04 -7.47
N CYS A 161 -14.82 -10.87 -6.31
CA CYS A 161 -14.96 -11.85 -5.22
C CYS A 161 -16.42 -12.02 -4.80
N TRP A 162 -17.15 -10.91 -4.67
CA TRP A 162 -18.58 -10.95 -4.34
C TRP A 162 -19.41 -11.54 -5.48
N SER A 163 -19.17 -11.10 -6.72
CA SER A 163 -19.90 -11.60 -7.89
C SER A 163 -19.72 -13.11 -8.08
N VAL A 164 -18.48 -13.60 -7.95
CA VAL A 164 -18.18 -15.04 -8.01
C VAL A 164 -18.82 -15.79 -6.84
N ALA A 165 -18.76 -15.26 -5.62
CA ALA A 165 -19.41 -15.91 -4.47
C ALA A 165 -20.94 -15.99 -4.64
N GLU A 166 -21.56 -14.92 -5.16
CA GLU A 166 -23.01 -14.86 -5.44
C GLU A 166 -23.45 -15.90 -6.48
N GLN A 167 -22.64 -16.11 -7.53
CA GLN A 167 -22.90 -17.14 -8.55
C GLN A 167 -22.91 -18.58 -7.99
N LEU A 168 -22.24 -18.81 -6.84
CA LEU A 168 -22.09 -20.13 -6.23
C LEU A 168 -23.22 -20.51 -5.25
N ILE A 169 -24.08 -19.57 -4.85
CA ILE A 169 -25.15 -19.78 -3.85
C ILE A 169 -26.08 -20.95 -4.18
N GLY A 170 -26.41 -21.13 -5.47
CA GLY A 170 -27.37 -22.13 -5.94
C GLY A 170 -26.79 -23.54 -6.14
N LYS A 171 -25.49 -23.73 -5.92
CA LYS A 171 -24.77 -24.95 -6.27
C LYS A 171 -24.63 -25.90 -5.06
N ARG A 172 -24.57 -27.21 -5.32
CA ARG A 172 -24.42 -28.24 -4.27
C ARG A 172 -22.97 -28.34 -3.79
N LEU A 173 -22.55 -27.40 -2.96
CA LEU A 173 -21.17 -27.32 -2.47
C LEU A 173 -20.93 -27.99 -1.11
N LEU A 174 -22.00 -28.29 -0.36
CA LEU A 174 -21.93 -28.84 0.99
C LEU A 174 -22.37 -30.30 1.02
N GLN A 175 -21.73 -31.08 1.87
CA GLN A 175 -22.21 -32.41 2.23
C GLN A 175 -23.36 -32.33 3.24
N PRO A 176 -24.25 -33.35 3.28
CA PRO A 176 -25.39 -33.35 4.20
C PRO A 176 -25.00 -33.15 5.67
N ASP A 177 -23.97 -33.85 6.15
CA ASP A 177 -23.46 -33.79 7.53
C ASP A 177 -22.68 -32.51 7.86
N GLN A 178 -22.11 -31.87 6.83
CA GLN A 178 -21.38 -30.61 6.94
C GLN A 178 -22.36 -29.44 7.13
N ARG A 179 -23.52 -29.49 6.46
CA ARG A 179 -24.50 -28.40 6.43
C ARG A 179 -25.03 -28.08 7.83
N ASP A 180 -25.47 -29.08 8.59
CA ASP A 180 -26.05 -28.84 9.92
C ASP A 180 -25.04 -28.29 10.91
N ARG A 181 -23.78 -28.76 10.84
CA ARG A 181 -22.67 -28.26 11.65
C ARG A 181 -22.34 -26.81 11.31
N LEU A 182 -22.33 -26.48 10.02
CA LEU A 182 -22.10 -25.12 9.54
C LEU A 182 -23.21 -24.18 10.01
N LEU A 183 -24.49 -24.53 9.83
CA LEU A 183 -25.61 -23.68 10.26
C LEU A 183 -25.54 -23.40 11.78
N LYS A 184 -25.25 -24.41 12.59
CA LYS A 184 -25.05 -24.23 14.04
C LYS A 184 -23.87 -23.33 14.39
N ALA A 185 -22.78 -23.39 13.63
CA ALA A 185 -21.62 -22.53 13.85
C ALA A 185 -21.90 -21.08 13.44
N VAL A 186 -22.61 -20.86 12.33
CA VAL A 186 -22.94 -19.53 11.79
C VAL A 186 -23.81 -18.72 12.74
N GLU A 187 -24.76 -19.34 13.43
CA GLU A 187 -25.65 -18.66 14.37
C GLU A 187 -24.96 -18.18 15.66
N ARG A 188 -23.69 -18.54 15.89
CA ARG A 188 -22.91 -18.06 17.06
C ARG A 188 -22.41 -16.63 16.90
N TYR A 189 -22.46 -16.09 15.69
CA TYR A 189 -21.88 -14.78 15.37
C TYR A 189 -22.97 -13.78 15.00
N ASP A 190 -22.72 -12.52 15.29
CA ASP A 190 -23.54 -11.42 14.80
C ASP A 190 -23.19 -11.07 13.35
N TRP A 191 -24.23 -11.02 12.51
CA TRP A 191 -24.14 -10.71 11.09
C TRP A 191 -25.07 -9.55 10.71
N SER A 192 -25.61 -8.80 11.66
CA SER A 192 -26.69 -7.83 11.41
C SER A 192 -26.25 -6.57 10.65
N HIS A 193 -24.97 -6.22 10.68
CA HIS A 193 -24.47 -4.93 10.18
C HIS A 193 -23.60 -5.04 8.93
N GLY A 194 -23.64 -4.00 8.08
CA GLY A 194 -22.70 -3.82 6.98
C GLY A 194 -22.67 -4.98 5.97
N ALA A 195 -21.49 -5.58 5.75
CA ALA A 195 -21.35 -6.76 4.87
C ALA A 195 -21.97 -8.05 5.46
N GLY A 196 -22.23 -8.05 6.78
CA GLY A 196 -22.65 -9.22 7.55
C GLY A 196 -23.86 -9.96 6.97
N PRO A 197 -24.99 -9.30 6.68
CA PRO A 197 -26.20 -10.00 6.24
C PRO A 197 -25.98 -10.73 4.91
N LYS A 198 -25.26 -10.09 4.00
CA LYS A 198 -24.89 -10.68 2.71
C LYS A 198 -23.86 -11.79 2.84
N LEU A 199 -22.91 -11.66 3.76
CA LEU A 199 -21.93 -12.71 4.00
C LEU A 199 -22.56 -13.92 4.68
N LYS A 200 -23.52 -13.73 5.60
CA LYS A 200 -24.27 -14.83 6.24
C LYS A 200 -24.95 -15.73 5.20
N THR A 201 -25.61 -15.15 4.20
CA THR A 201 -26.30 -15.93 3.15
C THR A 201 -25.33 -16.76 2.30
N LEU A 202 -24.13 -16.24 2.01
CA LEU A 202 -23.06 -16.96 1.31
C LEU A 202 -22.48 -18.08 2.18
N VAL A 203 -22.15 -17.76 3.44
CA VAL A 203 -21.53 -18.68 4.38
C VAL A 203 -22.47 -19.84 4.70
N GLN A 204 -23.77 -19.62 4.85
CA GLN A 204 -24.78 -20.69 5.03
C GLN A 204 -24.83 -21.69 3.85
N ARG A 205 -24.30 -21.32 2.69
CA ARG A 205 -24.16 -22.17 1.48
C ARG A 205 -22.76 -22.77 1.33
N GLY A 206 -21.87 -22.57 2.30
CA GLY A 206 -20.51 -23.10 2.27
C GLY A 206 -19.52 -22.23 1.49
N VAL A 207 -19.88 -20.97 1.19
CA VAL A 207 -19.07 -20.03 0.42
C VAL A 207 -18.64 -18.86 1.31
N GLY A 208 -17.34 -18.73 1.56
CA GLY A 208 -16.74 -17.59 2.24
C GLY A 208 -16.26 -16.51 1.27
N VAL A 209 -16.17 -15.26 1.74
CA VAL A 209 -15.51 -14.15 1.02
C VAL A 209 -14.41 -13.58 1.92
N HIS A 210 -13.19 -13.48 1.39
CA HIS A 210 -12.02 -13.00 2.13
C HIS A 210 -11.21 -11.98 1.31
N HIS A 211 -11.38 -10.70 1.64
CA HIS A 211 -10.56 -9.63 1.08
C HIS A 211 -10.52 -8.40 1.99
N ALA A 212 -9.58 -7.50 1.75
CA ALA A 212 -9.36 -6.30 2.57
C ALA A 212 -10.59 -5.36 2.75
N GLY A 213 -11.56 -5.39 1.83
CA GLY A 213 -12.82 -4.64 1.93
C GLY A 213 -13.86 -5.19 2.91
N VAL A 214 -13.68 -6.40 3.47
CA VAL A 214 -14.55 -6.95 4.52
C VAL A 214 -13.94 -6.65 5.88
N LEU A 215 -14.76 -6.29 6.88
CA LEU A 215 -14.30 -6.07 8.26
C LEU A 215 -13.49 -7.26 8.79
N ALA A 216 -12.48 -6.96 9.62
CA ALA A 216 -11.59 -7.97 10.19
C ALA A 216 -12.36 -9.01 11.02
N LYS A 217 -13.39 -8.58 11.78
CA LYS A 217 -14.26 -9.50 12.53
C LYS A 217 -14.89 -10.59 11.64
N TYR A 218 -15.41 -10.22 10.47
CA TYR A 218 -16.02 -11.18 9.54
C TYR A 218 -14.99 -12.06 8.83
N ARG A 219 -13.82 -11.50 8.49
CA ARG A 219 -12.72 -12.30 7.92
C ARG A 219 -12.24 -13.38 8.90
N ARG A 220 -12.11 -13.07 10.18
CA ARG A 220 -11.77 -14.05 11.23
C ARG A 220 -12.80 -15.18 11.31
N ILE A 221 -14.09 -14.86 11.19
CA ILE A 221 -15.17 -15.87 11.16
C ILE A 221 -15.02 -16.78 9.93
N VAL A 222 -14.80 -16.20 8.74
CA VAL A 222 -14.58 -16.98 7.51
C VAL A 222 -13.34 -17.88 7.64
N GLU A 223 -12.25 -17.35 8.18
CA GLU A 223 -11.02 -18.12 8.44
C GLU A 223 -11.27 -19.28 9.39
N GLU A 224 -11.97 -19.04 10.51
CA GLU A 224 -12.30 -20.05 11.51
C GLU A 224 -13.17 -21.17 10.90
N LEU A 225 -14.25 -20.81 10.20
CA LEU A 225 -15.14 -21.77 9.56
C LEU A 225 -14.44 -22.57 8.46
N TYR A 226 -13.51 -21.95 7.72
CA TYR A 226 -12.70 -22.65 6.72
C TYR A 226 -11.71 -23.64 7.36
N GLN A 227 -11.01 -23.23 8.42
CA GLN A 227 -10.08 -24.10 9.15
C GLN A 227 -10.78 -25.30 9.79
N GLN A 228 -12.02 -25.12 10.26
CA GLN A 228 -12.88 -26.20 10.76
C GLN A 228 -13.45 -27.10 9.64
N LYS A 229 -13.07 -26.88 8.37
CA LYS A 229 -13.59 -27.58 7.18
C LYS A 229 -15.11 -27.44 7.02
N LEU A 230 -15.72 -26.40 7.57
CA LEU A 230 -17.16 -26.14 7.43
C LEU A 230 -17.47 -25.38 6.13
N LEU A 231 -16.52 -24.61 5.61
CA LEU A 231 -16.62 -23.98 4.29
C LEU A 231 -15.97 -24.86 3.22
N SER A 232 -16.69 -25.09 2.13
CA SER A 232 -16.17 -25.83 0.96
C SER A 232 -15.36 -24.92 0.04
N VAL A 233 -15.72 -23.63 -0.02
CA VAL A 233 -15.12 -22.65 -0.92
C VAL A 233 -14.89 -21.35 -0.16
N THR A 234 -13.75 -20.71 -0.39
CA THR A 234 -13.55 -19.31 -0.02
C THR A 234 -13.03 -18.54 -1.22
N VAL A 235 -13.75 -17.49 -1.59
CA VAL A 235 -13.38 -16.57 -2.66
C VAL A 235 -12.55 -15.45 -2.07
N CYS A 236 -11.41 -15.15 -2.67
CA CYS A 236 -10.42 -14.28 -2.06
C CYS A 236 -9.60 -13.49 -3.07
N THR A 237 -9.01 -12.39 -2.59
CA THR A 237 -8.01 -11.63 -3.35
C THR A 237 -6.61 -12.19 -3.15
N GLU A 238 -5.69 -11.84 -4.07
CA GLU A 238 -4.26 -12.18 -4.02
C GLU A 238 -3.60 -11.99 -2.65
N THR A 239 -3.98 -10.99 -1.85
CA THR A 239 -3.40 -10.75 -0.52
C THR A 239 -3.44 -11.97 0.42
N LEU A 240 -4.36 -12.90 0.20
CA LEU A 240 -4.43 -14.14 0.96
C LEU A 240 -3.26 -15.09 0.66
N SER A 241 -2.68 -15.03 -0.55
CA SER A 241 -1.59 -15.89 -0.99
C SER A 241 -0.29 -15.66 -0.22
N ALA A 242 -0.15 -14.55 0.51
CA ALA A 242 1.03 -14.21 1.30
C ALA A 242 0.81 -14.25 2.83
N GLY A 243 -0.43 -14.13 3.32
CA GLY A 243 -0.64 -13.68 4.71
C GLY A 243 -1.15 -14.68 5.75
N ILE A 244 -1.83 -15.76 5.35
CA ILE A 244 -2.54 -16.63 6.31
C ILE A 244 -2.44 -18.10 5.88
N ASN A 245 -2.26 -19.00 6.85
CA ASN A 245 -2.31 -20.44 6.62
C ASN A 245 -3.77 -20.93 6.55
N LEU A 246 -4.39 -20.83 5.37
CA LEU A 246 -5.65 -21.51 5.07
C LEU A 246 -5.35 -22.79 4.26
N PRO A 247 -5.52 -23.99 4.85
CA PRO A 247 -5.16 -25.24 4.19
C PRO A 247 -6.19 -25.58 3.10
N ALA A 248 -5.82 -25.39 1.83
CA ALA A 248 -6.68 -25.67 0.68
C ALA A 248 -6.22 -26.91 -0.09
N ARG A 249 -7.14 -27.78 -0.48
CA ARG A 249 -6.84 -28.91 -1.38
C ARG A 249 -6.64 -28.44 -2.81
N SER A 250 -7.47 -27.47 -3.22
CA SER A 250 -7.46 -26.93 -4.58
C SER A 250 -7.44 -25.42 -4.61
N VAL A 251 -6.87 -24.87 -5.68
CA VAL A 251 -6.90 -23.47 -6.04
C VAL A 251 -7.57 -23.33 -7.39
N VAL A 252 -8.45 -22.34 -7.53
CA VAL A 252 -9.21 -22.06 -8.75
C VAL A 252 -8.98 -20.61 -9.14
N LEU A 253 -8.61 -20.37 -10.40
CA LEU A 253 -8.52 -19.04 -10.98
C LEU A 253 -9.56 -18.89 -12.09
N PRO A 254 -10.61 -18.08 -11.86
CA PRO A 254 -11.57 -17.70 -12.89
C PRO A 254 -10.97 -16.79 -13.98
N SER A 255 -9.80 -16.20 -13.72
CA SER A 255 -9.11 -15.29 -14.63
C SER A 255 -7.60 -15.37 -14.40
N LEU A 256 -6.81 -15.11 -15.45
CA LEU A 256 -5.36 -14.85 -15.34
C LEU A 256 -4.99 -13.37 -15.54
N MET A 257 -6.00 -12.51 -15.71
CA MET A 257 -5.82 -11.11 -16.08
C MET A 257 -6.06 -10.18 -14.88
N LYS A 258 -5.05 -9.38 -14.53
CA LYS A 258 -5.04 -8.43 -13.42
C LYS A 258 -4.90 -7.00 -13.95
N GLY A 259 -5.58 -6.05 -13.31
CA GLY A 259 -5.47 -4.62 -13.65
C GLY A 259 -6.84 -3.97 -13.90
N LYS A 260 -6.80 -2.69 -14.25
CA LYS A 260 -7.99 -1.94 -14.65
C LYS A 260 -8.54 -2.50 -15.97
N PRO A 261 -9.84 -2.34 -16.27
CA PRO A 261 -10.42 -2.81 -17.53
C PRO A 261 -9.63 -2.39 -18.78
N GLU A 262 -9.12 -1.15 -18.82
CA GLU A 262 -8.33 -0.64 -19.95
C GLU A 262 -6.87 -1.13 -20.05
N ASP A 263 -6.28 -1.63 -18.96
CA ASP A 263 -4.86 -2.05 -18.91
C ASP A 263 -4.71 -3.37 -18.15
N ARG A 264 -5.52 -4.36 -18.51
CA ARG A 264 -5.39 -5.71 -17.95
C ARG A 264 -4.09 -6.33 -18.46
N LYS A 265 -3.36 -6.99 -17.56
CA LYS A 265 -2.11 -7.69 -17.85
C LYS A 265 -2.17 -9.09 -17.28
N LEU A 266 -1.42 -10.00 -17.88
CA LEU A 266 -1.25 -11.33 -17.33
C LEU A 266 -0.68 -11.19 -15.90
N VAL A 267 -1.22 -11.99 -14.98
CA VAL A 267 -0.72 -12.05 -13.60
C VAL A 267 0.79 -12.35 -13.60
N PRO A 268 1.61 -11.63 -12.80
CA PRO A 268 3.04 -11.92 -12.70
C PRO A 268 3.29 -13.36 -12.25
N SER A 269 4.35 -14.00 -12.77
CA SER A 269 4.71 -15.37 -12.42
C SER A 269 4.91 -15.57 -10.91
N THR A 270 5.53 -14.59 -10.24
CA THR A 270 5.73 -14.59 -8.78
C THR A 270 4.41 -14.69 -8.02
N THR A 271 3.44 -13.86 -8.39
CA THR A 271 2.08 -13.88 -7.82
C THR A 271 1.39 -15.22 -8.12
N ALA A 272 1.46 -15.69 -9.37
CA ALA A 272 0.84 -16.94 -9.77
C ALA A 272 1.39 -18.12 -8.96
N HIS A 273 2.71 -18.20 -8.78
CA HIS A 273 3.36 -19.24 -7.98
C HIS A 273 2.99 -19.18 -6.50
N GLN A 274 2.84 -17.99 -5.92
CA GLN A 274 2.32 -17.84 -4.54
C GLN A 274 0.88 -18.35 -4.44
N ILE A 275 0.03 -18.07 -5.42
CA ILE A 275 -1.35 -18.55 -5.48
C ILE A 275 -1.39 -20.06 -5.64
N PHE A 276 -0.69 -20.63 -6.62
CA PHE A 276 -0.56 -22.08 -6.83
C PHE A 276 0.01 -22.77 -5.58
N GLY A 277 0.91 -22.07 -4.89
CA GLY A 277 1.53 -22.51 -3.65
C GLY A 277 0.56 -22.79 -2.51
N ARG A 278 -0.67 -22.27 -2.55
CA ARG A 278 -1.71 -22.52 -1.56
C ARG A 278 -2.46 -23.84 -1.77
N ALA A 279 -2.29 -24.50 -2.92
CA ALA A 279 -2.91 -25.80 -3.18
C ALA A 279 -2.10 -26.96 -2.55
N GLY A 280 -2.83 -27.93 -2.01
CA GLY A 280 -2.29 -29.15 -1.42
C GLY A 280 -1.95 -28.96 0.06
N ARG A 281 -2.57 -29.78 0.91
CA ARG A 281 -2.37 -29.75 2.36
C ARG A 281 -1.37 -30.84 2.75
N PRO A 282 -0.19 -30.48 3.27
CA PRO A 282 0.77 -31.47 3.76
C PRO A 282 0.11 -32.41 4.76
N GLN A 283 0.39 -33.71 4.66
CA GLN A 283 -0.17 -34.80 5.49
C GLN A 283 -1.63 -35.19 5.21
N PHE A 284 -2.40 -34.39 4.45
CA PHE A 284 -3.80 -34.71 4.14
C PHE A 284 -4.04 -35.02 2.67
N ASP A 285 -3.29 -34.39 1.77
CA ASP A 285 -3.44 -34.57 0.33
C ASP A 285 -2.17 -35.19 -0.27
N ASP A 286 -2.37 -36.08 -1.24
CA ASP A 286 -1.32 -36.64 -2.10
C ASP A 286 -0.93 -35.65 -3.22
N ARG A 287 -1.87 -34.79 -3.63
CA ARG A 287 -1.71 -33.79 -4.69
C ARG A 287 -2.48 -32.52 -4.37
N GLY A 288 -1.92 -31.37 -4.76
CA GLY A 288 -2.61 -30.09 -4.80
C GLY A 288 -3.12 -29.80 -6.21
N TYR A 289 -4.36 -29.36 -6.35
CA TYR A 289 -4.95 -29.13 -7.68
C TYR A 289 -5.06 -27.64 -8.00
N ILE A 290 -4.66 -27.26 -9.22
CA ILE A 290 -4.77 -25.89 -9.73
C ILE A 290 -5.65 -25.95 -10.96
N TYR A 291 -6.79 -25.28 -10.88
CA TYR A 291 -7.74 -25.16 -11.97
C TYR A 291 -7.73 -23.73 -12.50
N VAL A 292 -7.57 -23.58 -13.82
CA VAL A 292 -7.73 -22.30 -14.50
C VAL A 292 -8.83 -22.43 -15.53
N LEU A 293 -9.80 -21.52 -15.47
CA LEU A 293 -10.91 -21.48 -16.41
C LEU A 293 -10.64 -20.42 -17.48
N PRO A 294 -11.07 -20.64 -18.74
CA PRO A 294 -11.13 -19.61 -19.76
C PRO A 294 -12.23 -18.59 -19.42
N HIS A 295 -12.27 -17.51 -20.20
CA HIS A 295 -13.39 -16.59 -20.15
C HIS A 295 -14.71 -17.29 -20.57
N GLU A 296 -15.85 -16.90 -19.99
CA GLU A 296 -17.16 -17.54 -20.25
C GLU A 296 -17.54 -17.55 -21.75
N ASP A 297 -17.16 -16.51 -22.50
CA ASP A 297 -17.39 -16.47 -23.95
C ASP A 297 -16.68 -17.62 -24.68
N ASP A 298 -15.47 -18.00 -24.26
CA ASP A 298 -14.74 -19.11 -24.87
C ASP A 298 -15.42 -20.44 -24.57
N VAL A 299 -15.93 -20.62 -23.35
CA VAL A 299 -16.75 -21.79 -22.98
C VAL A 299 -18.01 -21.86 -23.85
N ARG A 300 -18.68 -20.72 -24.06
CA ARG A 300 -19.89 -20.65 -24.91
C ARG A 300 -19.58 -20.96 -26.36
N ILE A 301 -18.46 -20.46 -26.89
CA ILE A 301 -18.00 -20.74 -28.25
C ILE A 301 -17.68 -22.23 -28.40
N LEU A 302 -16.98 -22.82 -27.44
CA LEU A 302 -16.62 -24.24 -27.45
C LEU A 302 -17.85 -25.13 -27.38
N ARG A 303 -18.76 -24.90 -26.42
CA ARG A 303 -20.05 -25.62 -26.32
C ARG A 303 -20.92 -25.44 -27.56
N TRP A 304 -20.88 -24.28 -28.21
CA TRP A 304 -21.58 -24.04 -29.48
C TRP A 304 -20.95 -24.87 -30.61
N LYS A 305 -19.62 -24.89 -30.69
CA LYS A 305 -18.86 -25.64 -31.70
C LYS A 305 -19.14 -27.14 -31.59
N GLU A 306 -19.11 -27.71 -30.38
CA GLU A 306 -19.45 -29.12 -30.16
C GLU A 306 -20.86 -29.46 -30.64
N LYS A 307 -21.86 -28.62 -30.31
CA LYS A 307 -23.23 -28.80 -30.79
C LYS A 307 -23.37 -28.65 -32.31
N TYR A 308 -22.56 -27.78 -32.91
CA TYR A 308 -22.54 -27.57 -34.36
C TYR A 308 -21.92 -28.77 -35.09
N ASP A 309 -20.80 -29.28 -34.57
CA ASP A 309 -20.02 -30.40 -35.14
C ASP A 309 -20.74 -31.75 -34.96
N GLN A 310 -21.61 -31.88 -33.95
CA GLN A 310 -22.49 -33.05 -33.80
C GLN A 310 -23.51 -33.23 -34.94
N ILE A 311 -23.78 -32.18 -35.75
CA ILE A 311 -24.70 -32.28 -36.89
C ILE A 311 -23.88 -32.67 -38.15
N PRO A 312 -24.09 -33.88 -38.72
CA PRO A 312 -23.32 -34.35 -39.86
C PRO A 312 -23.38 -33.37 -41.05
N GLU A 313 -22.28 -33.25 -41.79
CA GLU A 313 -22.22 -32.36 -42.97
C GLU A 313 -23.10 -32.84 -44.11
N ASP A 314 -23.23 -34.16 -44.29
CA ASP A 314 -23.95 -34.79 -45.40
C ASP A 314 -25.43 -35.11 -45.09
N THR A 315 -25.96 -34.58 -43.98
CA THR A 315 -27.35 -34.83 -43.60
C THR A 315 -28.32 -34.19 -44.61
N LYS A 316 -29.17 -35.03 -45.22
CA LYS A 316 -30.29 -34.63 -46.10
C LYS A 316 -31.60 -34.34 -45.35
N ASP A 317 -31.63 -34.48 -44.03
CA ASP A 317 -32.79 -34.19 -43.19
C ASP A 317 -33.05 -32.67 -43.13
N PRO A 318 -34.20 -32.18 -43.64
CA PRO A 318 -34.55 -30.76 -43.63
C PRO A 318 -34.57 -30.12 -42.23
N GLY A 319 -34.89 -30.88 -41.18
CA GLY A 319 -34.94 -30.41 -39.80
C GLY A 319 -33.54 -30.10 -39.24
N LEU A 320 -32.59 -31.01 -39.47
CA LEU A 320 -31.20 -30.85 -39.05
C LEU A 320 -30.47 -29.75 -39.85
N LEU A 321 -30.78 -29.61 -41.15
CA LEU A 321 -30.30 -28.50 -41.99
C LEU A 321 -30.77 -27.13 -41.45
N LYS A 322 -32.04 -27.04 -41.04
CA LYS A 322 -32.61 -25.82 -40.44
C LYS A 322 -32.00 -25.53 -39.08
N ALA A 323 -31.80 -26.56 -38.26
CA ALA A 323 -31.15 -26.44 -36.95
C ALA A 323 -29.69 -25.96 -37.08
N LYS A 324 -28.91 -26.52 -38.01
CA LYS A 324 -27.51 -26.12 -38.29
C LYS A 324 -27.42 -24.65 -38.75
N LYS A 325 -28.33 -24.20 -39.63
CA LYS A 325 -28.43 -22.78 -40.03
C LYS A 325 -28.80 -21.86 -38.85
N ALA A 326 -29.74 -22.27 -38.01
CA ALA A 326 -30.15 -21.51 -36.83
C ALA A 326 -29.02 -21.40 -35.80
N LEU A 327 -28.27 -22.49 -35.56
CA LEU A 327 -27.07 -22.49 -34.71
C LEU A 327 -26.01 -21.54 -35.25
N LYS A 328 -25.72 -21.57 -36.56
CA LYS A 328 -24.77 -20.64 -37.21
C LYS A 328 -25.15 -19.17 -37.00
N LYS A 329 -26.44 -18.84 -37.04
CA LYS A 329 -26.92 -17.47 -36.77
C LYS A 329 -26.74 -17.04 -35.31
N LYS A 330 -26.78 -17.98 -34.36
CA LYS A 330 -26.61 -17.75 -32.92
C LYS A 330 -25.18 -17.97 -32.44
N MET A 331 -24.19 -17.98 -33.35
CA MET A 331 -22.78 -18.17 -33.00
C MET A 331 -22.33 -17.13 -31.96
N PRO A 332 -21.93 -17.55 -30.74
CA PRO A 332 -21.37 -16.65 -29.76
C PRO A 332 -20.06 -16.05 -30.28
N LYS A 333 -19.77 -14.82 -29.86
CA LYS A 333 -18.53 -14.12 -30.21
C LYS A 333 -17.88 -13.57 -28.96
N ARG A 334 -16.57 -13.43 -29.02
CA ARG A 334 -15.81 -12.68 -28.02
C ARG A 334 -16.24 -11.22 -28.02
N SER A 335 -16.34 -10.65 -26.83
CA SER A 335 -16.58 -9.24 -26.60
C SER A 335 -15.34 -8.42 -26.96
N ALA A 336 -15.51 -7.34 -27.74
CA ALA A 336 -14.38 -6.53 -28.22
C ALA A 336 -13.60 -5.83 -27.09
N ASN A 337 -14.25 -5.52 -25.97
CA ASN A 337 -13.68 -4.77 -24.84
C ASN A 337 -13.12 -5.69 -23.73
N VAL A 338 -13.00 -6.99 -23.99
CA VAL A 338 -12.52 -7.97 -23.01
C VAL A 338 -11.18 -8.51 -23.47
N GLN A 339 -10.22 -8.53 -22.56
CA GLN A 339 -8.96 -9.21 -22.80
C GLN A 339 -9.05 -10.67 -22.35
N TYR A 340 -8.75 -11.56 -23.30
CA TYR A 340 -8.81 -12.99 -23.12
C TYR A 340 -7.44 -13.54 -22.74
N TRP A 341 -7.47 -14.66 -22.00
CA TRP A 341 -6.28 -15.43 -21.67
C TRP A 341 -6.40 -16.86 -22.20
N THR A 342 -5.27 -17.53 -22.38
CA THR A 342 -5.20 -18.83 -23.07
C THR A 342 -4.55 -19.91 -22.22
N ALA A 343 -4.80 -21.17 -22.59
CA ALA A 343 -4.10 -22.32 -22.01
C ALA A 343 -2.58 -22.22 -22.20
N GLN A 344 -2.11 -21.58 -23.28
CA GLN A 344 -0.69 -21.34 -23.51
C GLN A 344 -0.10 -20.38 -22.48
N GLN A 345 -0.79 -19.28 -22.17
CA GLN A 345 -0.35 -18.36 -21.10
C GLN A 345 -0.38 -19.04 -19.73
N PHE A 346 -1.36 -19.90 -19.48
CA PHE A 346 -1.36 -20.72 -18.27
C PHE A 346 -0.14 -21.65 -18.21
N ALA A 347 0.18 -22.36 -19.30
CA ALA A 347 1.37 -23.22 -19.38
C ALA A 347 2.68 -22.42 -19.18
N GLN A 348 2.75 -21.19 -19.71
CA GLN A 348 3.88 -20.29 -19.47
C GLN A 348 4.03 -19.94 -17.99
N LEU A 349 2.94 -19.71 -17.26
CA LEU A 349 2.99 -19.43 -15.81
C LEU A 349 3.45 -20.65 -15.00
N GLN A 350 3.18 -21.87 -15.46
CA GLN A 350 3.62 -23.10 -14.78
C GLN A 350 5.14 -23.25 -14.82
N THR A 351 5.75 -22.95 -15.97
CA THR A 351 7.19 -23.14 -16.21
C THR A 351 8.02 -21.86 -16.06
N ALA A 352 7.37 -20.73 -15.78
CA ALA A 352 8.04 -19.45 -15.57
C ALA A 352 9.11 -19.56 -14.49
N ALA A 353 10.26 -18.92 -14.71
CA ALA A 353 11.29 -18.87 -13.68
C ALA A 353 10.77 -18.11 -12.45
N PRO A 354 11.16 -18.53 -11.23
CA PRO A 354 10.88 -17.78 -10.02
C PRO A 354 11.48 -16.36 -10.08
N GLY A 355 10.86 -15.43 -9.35
CA GLY A 355 11.34 -14.05 -9.28
C GLY A 355 12.77 -13.96 -8.74
N LYS A 356 13.55 -13.02 -9.27
CA LYS A 356 14.89 -12.72 -8.76
C LYS A 356 14.82 -11.80 -7.54
N LEU A 357 15.71 -12.03 -6.57
CA LEU A 357 16.03 -11.12 -5.49
C LEU A 357 16.81 -9.94 -6.07
N TYR A 358 16.29 -8.74 -5.87
CA TYR A 358 16.87 -7.52 -6.39
C TYR A 358 16.37 -6.33 -5.57
N SER A 359 17.26 -5.40 -5.23
CA SER A 359 16.90 -4.26 -4.40
C SER A 359 16.07 -3.24 -5.16
N LYS A 360 14.96 -2.82 -4.57
CA LYS A 360 14.05 -1.85 -5.19
C LYS A 360 13.86 -0.63 -4.30
N GLY A 361 13.38 0.43 -4.93
CA GLY A 361 13.05 1.69 -4.26
C GLY A 361 14.25 2.58 -3.92
N PRO A 362 14.01 3.89 -3.77
CA PRO A 362 15.01 4.83 -3.26
C PRO A 362 15.23 4.63 -1.74
N LEU A 363 16.22 5.31 -1.18
CA LEU A 363 16.39 5.41 0.27
C LEU A 363 15.22 6.22 0.86
N PRO A 364 14.43 5.68 1.80
CA PRO A 364 13.32 6.42 2.40
C PRO A 364 13.80 7.62 3.21
N TRP A 365 13.12 8.77 3.09
CA TRP A 365 13.42 10.00 3.83
C TRP A 365 13.55 9.79 5.35
N ARG A 366 12.63 9.02 5.93
CA ARG A 366 12.65 8.70 7.37
C ARG A 366 13.89 7.91 7.78
N ILE A 367 14.33 6.97 6.93
CA ILE A 367 15.55 6.19 7.18
C ILE A 367 16.77 7.10 7.10
N LEU A 368 16.83 7.99 6.10
CA LEU A 368 17.91 8.97 5.97
C LEU A 368 17.98 9.88 7.20
N ALA A 369 16.86 10.49 7.61
CA ALA A 369 16.81 11.34 8.81
C ALA A 369 17.26 10.59 10.06
N HIS A 370 16.82 9.34 10.21
CA HIS A 370 17.23 8.50 11.33
C HIS A 370 18.74 8.19 11.33
N MET A 371 19.31 7.83 10.18
CA MET A 371 20.74 7.55 10.05
C MET A 371 21.60 8.78 10.33
N LEU A 372 21.17 9.96 9.87
CA LEU A 372 21.85 11.24 10.13
C LEU A 372 21.76 11.66 11.60
N THR A 373 20.68 11.30 12.29
CA THR A 373 20.56 11.50 13.74
C THR A 373 21.59 10.66 14.51
N VAL A 374 21.91 9.46 14.02
CA VAL A 374 22.90 8.57 14.63
C VAL A 374 24.33 9.00 14.31
N SER A 375 24.59 9.45 13.09
CA SER A 375 25.93 9.85 12.66
C SER A 375 25.86 10.90 11.55
N PRO A 376 26.53 12.05 11.69
CA PRO A 376 26.55 13.09 10.66
C PRO A 376 27.43 12.74 9.45
N ALA A 377 28.30 11.73 9.56
CA ALA A 377 29.17 11.30 8.47
C ALA A 377 28.38 10.63 7.34
N VAL A 378 28.34 11.26 6.16
CA VAL A 378 27.52 10.80 5.03
C VAL A 378 28.14 9.59 4.33
N ASP A 379 29.45 9.40 4.43
CA ASP A 379 30.13 8.29 3.77
C ASP A 379 29.67 6.91 4.24
N ARG A 380 29.22 6.78 5.49
CA ARG A 380 28.59 5.54 5.96
C ARG A 380 27.29 5.23 5.21
N ILE A 381 26.51 6.26 4.91
CA ILE A 381 25.26 6.13 4.13
C ILE A 381 25.59 5.80 2.68
N ARG A 382 26.61 6.45 2.09
CA ARG A 382 27.08 6.14 0.73
C ARG A 382 27.60 4.72 0.61
N GLU A 383 28.36 4.25 1.60
CA GLU A 383 28.84 2.88 1.64
C GLU A 383 27.67 1.90 1.61
N LEU A 384 26.64 2.13 2.44
CA LEU A 384 25.43 1.31 2.44
C LEU A 384 24.67 1.34 1.11
N VAL A 385 24.51 2.51 0.49
CA VAL A 385 23.87 2.65 -0.83
C VAL A 385 24.70 1.96 -1.92
N SER A 386 26.03 2.06 -1.87
CA SER A 386 26.93 1.46 -2.86
C SER A 386 26.98 -0.07 -2.80
N LYS A 387 26.64 -0.64 -1.64
CA LYS A 387 26.63 -2.09 -1.39
C LYS A 387 25.30 -2.75 -1.74
N ARG A 388 24.30 -1.99 -2.20
CA ARG A 388 22.98 -2.54 -2.53
C ARG A 388 23.04 -3.57 -3.66
N LEU A 389 22.14 -4.56 -3.64
CA LEU A 389 21.99 -5.58 -4.68
C LEU A 389 21.30 -4.98 -5.92
N MET A 390 22.05 -4.13 -6.64
CA MET A 390 21.61 -3.41 -7.83
C MET A 390 22.71 -3.38 -8.90
N ASP A 391 22.35 -3.05 -10.14
CA ASP A 391 23.32 -2.81 -11.21
C ASP A 391 24.00 -1.45 -11.03
N ALA A 392 25.18 -1.28 -11.64
CA ALA A 392 26.01 -0.09 -11.49
C ALA A 392 25.26 1.22 -11.83
N GLY A 393 24.42 1.21 -12.88
CA GLY A 393 23.66 2.40 -13.27
C GLY A 393 22.64 2.82 -12.21
N ARG A 394 21.97 1.85 -11.58
CA ARG A 394 21.05 2.13 -10.46
C ARG A 394 21.75 2.51 -9.17
N LEU A 395 22.94 1.97 -8.90
CA LEU A 395 23.78 2.40 -7.78
C LEU A 395 24.19 3.87 -7.94
N GLU A 396 24.66 4.26 -9.12
CA GLU A 396 24.97 5.66 -9.43
C GLU A 396 23.75 6.56 -9.28
N ALA A 397 22.59 6.14 -9.78
CA ALA A 397 21.34 6.89 -9.62
C ALA A 397 20.95 7.04 -8.14
N GLY A 398 21.11 5.99 -7.34
CA GLY A 398 20.85 6.02 -5.90
C GLY A 398 21.78 6.95 -5.12
N LEU A 399 23.06 7.03 -5.51
CA LEU A 399 24.02 7.96 -4.91
C LEU A 399 23.70 9.42 -5.28
N ARG A 400 23.35 9.69 -6.55
CA ARG A 400 22.90 11.03 -6.97
C ARG A 400 21.61 11.45 -6.25
N GLU A 401 20.70 10.50 -6.06
CA GLU A 401 19.48 10.74 -5.30
C GLU A 401 19.78 11.07 -3.83
N LEU A 402 20.72 10.38 -3.19
CA LEU A 402 21.16 10.72 -1.83
C LEU A 402 21.70 12.16 -1.75
N ASP A 403 22.57 12.58 -2.67
CA ASP A 403 23.12 13.95 -2.67
C ASP A 403 22.01 15.00 -2.88
N ARG A 404 21.02 14.70 -3.73
CA ARG A 404 19.82 15.52 -3.91
C ARG A 404 18.98 15.60 -2.63
N MET A 405 18.75 14.48 -1.96
CA MET A 405 18.02 14.42 -0.69
C MET A 405 18.70 15.26 0.39
N LEU A 406 20.03 15.18 0.51
CA LEU A 406 20.80 15.97 1.47
C LEU A 406 20.68 17.47 1.19
N THR A 407 20.79 17.86 -0.08
CA THR A 407 20.64 19.27 -0.49
C THR A 407 19.26 19.81 -0.16
N LEU A 408 18.21 19.01 -0.35
CA LEU A 408 16.84 19.38 0.04
C LEU A 408 16.67 19.50 1.56
N LEU A 409 17.24 18.57 2.34
CA LEU A 409 17.22 18.66 3.80
C LEU A 409 17.94 19.91 4.30
N TRP A 410 19.03 20.30 3.63
CA TRP A 410 19.77 21.53 3.95
C TRP A 410 18.97 22.78 3.64
N ARG A 411 18.40 22.91 2.42
CA ARG A 411 17.54 24.04 2.05
C ARG A 411 16.35 24.20 2.98
N ALA A 412 15.82 23.09 3.48
CA ALA A 412 14.71 23.09 4.41
C ALA A 412 15.12 23.27 5.89
N GLY A 413 16.41 23.45 6.17
CA GLY A 413 16.95 23.71 7.51
C GLY A 413 16.95 22.50 8.45
N TYR A 414 16.90 21.28 7.92
CA TYR A 414 16.98 20.05 8.72
C TYR A 414 18.43 19.61 8.97
N VAL A 415 19.37 19.98 8.11
CA VAL A 415 20.78 19.63 8.26
C VAL A 415 21.69 20.78 7.84
N GLU A 416 22.87 20.85 8.42
CA GLU A 416 23.99 21.67 7.95
C GLU A 416 24.97 20.78 7.17
N LEU A 417 25.26 21.13 5.91
CA LEU A 417 26.15 20.35 5.05
C LEU A 417 27.57 20.90 5.04
N GLU A 418 28.55 20.01 5.07
CA GLU A 418 29.96 20.33 4.86
C GLU A 418 30.56 19.42 3.78
N PRO A 419 31.24 19.96 2.75
CA PRO A 419 31.28 21.39 2.40
C PRO A 419 29.88 21.93 2.11
N ARG A 420 29.65 23.25 2.23
CA ARG A 420 28.34 23.84 1.91
C ARG A 420 28.03 23.71 0.41
N PRO A 421 26.75 23.51 0.02
CA PRO A 421 26.36 23.53 -1.39
C PRO A 421 26.70 24.87 -2.03
N PRO A 422 27.15 24.88 -3.30
CA PRO A 422 27.27 26.13 -4.03
C PRO A 422 25.89 26.78 -4.11
N LEU A 423 25.77 28.02 -3.63
CA LEU A 423 24.58 28.84 -3.82
C LEU A 423 24.37 28.96 -5.34
N GLY A 424 23.15 28.65 -5.81
CA GLY A 424 22.81 28.91 -7.20
C GLY A 424 23.05 30.39 -7.51
N HIS A 425 23.52 30.72 -8.72
CA HIS A 425 23.76 32.11 -9.12
C HIS A 425 22.55 32.99 -8.75
N GLY A 426 22.67 33.84 -7.72
CA GLY A 426 21.57 34.72 -7.30
C GLY A 426 21.52 35.18 -5.83
N GLU A 427 22.31 34.63 -4.91
CA GLU A 427 22.39 35.14 -3.53
C GLU A 427 23.74 35.85 -3.28
N PRO A 428 23.77 37.07 -2.71
CA PRO A 428 25.01 37.79 -2.45
C PRO A 428 25.80 37.11 -1.32
N GLU A 429 27.11 36.97 -1.50
CA GLU A 429 28.04 36.49 -0.48
C GLU A 429 28.07 37.48 0.70
N ASP A 430 27.68 37.03 1.90
CA ASP A 430 27.90 37.76 3.15
C ASP A 430 29.39 37.72 3.52
N ASP A 431 30.14 38.65 2.96
CA ASP A 431 31.56 38.85 3.27
C ASP A 431 31.68 39.74 4.53
N SER A 432 31.47 39.15 5.71
CA SER A 432 31.64 39.84 6.99
C SER A 432 33.11 39.85 7.44
N SER A 433 33.88 40.82 6.92
CA SER A 433 35.10 41.29 7.61
C SER A 433 35.40 42.78 7.35
N SER A 434 34.76 43.67 8.12
CA SER A 434 35.37 44.96 8.49
C SER A 434 34.66 45.59 9.69
N GLY A 435 35.46 46.13 10.62
CA GLY A 435 35.04 46.69 11.91
C GLY A 435 34.35 48.08 11.82
N PRO A 436 33.91 48.63 12.96
CA PRO A 436 32.82 49.59 13.03
C PRO A 436 33.30 51.04 12.84
N SER A 437 32.44 51.87 12.23
CA SER A 437 32.46 53.32 12.41
C SER A 437 31.06 53.84 12.74
N GLU A 438 30.97 54.53 13.87
CA GLU A 438 29.82 55.27 14.37
C GLU A 438 29.43 56.44 13.44
N ASN A 439 28.14 56.61 13.15
CA ASN A 439 27.35 57.78 13.57
C ASN A 439 25.94 57.83 12.95
N ASP A 440 24.97 57.97 13.86
CA ASP A 440 23.81 58.86 13.88
C ASP A 440 22.63 58.76 12.88
N THR A 441 21.49 58.53 13.53
CA THR A 441 20.19 59.25 13.51
C THR A 441 18.96 58.61 12.83
N ASN A 442 18.02 58.27 13.74
CA ASN A 442 16.56 58.15 13.67
C ASN A 442 15.86 58.39 12.32
N ASP A 443 14.99 57.44 11.95
CA ASP A 443 13.56 57.75 11.86
C ASP A 443 12.66 56.53 12.07
N THR A 444 11.60 56.75 12.85
CA THR A 444 10.59 55.78 13.28
C THR A 444 9.42 55.70 12.30
N SER A 445 9.05 54.49 11.85
CA SER A 445 7.64 54.16 11.57
C SER A 445 7.42 52.64 11.58
N SER A 446 6.65 52.20 12.56
CA SER A 446 6.23 50.83 12.83
C SER A 446 5.12 50.34 11.88
N SER A 447 5.27 49.15 11.33
CA SER A 447 4.18 48.31 10.79
C SER A 447 4.50 46.83 11.08
N PRO A 448 3.49 45.96 11.25
CA PRO A 448 3.66 44.70 11.96
C PRO A 448 4.34 43.65 11.08
N GLU A 449 5.48 43.15 11.54
CA GLU A 449 6.18 42.00 10.97
C GLU A 449 5.30 40.75 11.10
N THR A 450 4.80 40.25 9.98
CA THR A 450 4.37 38.86 9.88
C THR A 450 5.61 37.97 9.91
N LEU A 451 5.89 37.42 11.09
CA LEU A 451 6.87 36.36 11.33
C LEU A 451 6.53 35.13 10.47
N THR A 452 7.15 35.06 9.30
CA THR A 452 7.26 33.81 8.55
C THR A 452 8.47 33.06 9.13
N LEU A 453 8.23 31.89 9.71
CA LEU A 453 9.28 30.99 10.22
C LEU A 453 10.19 30.41 9.11
N PHE A 454 9.97 30.83 7.86
CA PHE A 454 10.77 30.55 6.68
C PHE A 454 11.33 31.86 6.13
N GLY A 455 12.35 32.39 6.81
CA GLY A 455 12.99 33.67 6.50
C GLY A 455 13.87 33.69 5.24
N GLN A 456 13.48 33.01 4.15
CA GLN A 456 14.04 33.25 2.82
C GLN A 456 12.94 33.14 1.77
N SER A 457 12.60 34.28 1.18
CA SER A 457 11.86 34.35 -0.08
C SER A 457 12.72 33.72 -1.17
N LEU A 458 12.32 32.55 -1.68
CA LEU A 458 12.88 32.02 -2.91
C LEU A 458 12.55 33.01 -4.03
N GLY A 459 13.56 33.72 -4.51
CA GLY A 459 13.45 34.66 -5.62
C GLY A 459 12.80 33.99 -6.83
N GLY A 460 11.70 34.58 -7.28
CA GLY A 460 10.95 34.07 -8.43
C GLY A 460 11.73 34.25 -9.73
N GLU A 461 12.19 33.15 -10.30
CA GLU A 461 12.43 33.07 -11.74
C GLU A 461 11.39 32.13 -12.37
N LYS A 462 10.70 32.65 -13.38
CA LYS A 462 9.77 31.89 -14.23
C LYS A 462 10.51 30.74 -14.91
N MET A 463 10.36 29.52 -14.41
CA MET A 463 10.70 28.32 -15.18
C MET A 463 9.51 27.92 -16.06
N ALA A 464 9.65 28.14 -17.36
CA ALA A 464 8.71 27.65 -18.35
C ALA A 464 8.71 26.11 -18.40
N SER A 465 7.51 25.51 -18.41
CA SER A 465 7.27 24.07 -18.55
C SER A 465 7.90 23.49 -19.83
N PRO A 466 8.56 22.32 -19.80
CA PRO A 466 9.03 21.70 -21.03
C PRO A 466 7.88 20.90 -21.66
N ALA A 467 7.29 21.48 -22.70
CA ALA A 467 6.48 20.73 -23.65
C ALA A 467 7.39 19.85 -24.53
N ASN A 468 6.99 18.59 -24.61
CA ASN A 468 7.55 17.50 -25.40
C ASN A 468 7.77 17.89 -26.88
N LYS A 469 9.00 17.84 -27.40
CA LYS A 469 9.30 17.63 -28.83
C LYS A 469 10.73 17.10 -29.01
N SER A 470 10.80 15.97 -29.70
CA SER A 470 12.00 15.28 -30.17
C SER A 470 12.53 15.93 -31.47
N ALA A 471 13.84 16.16 -31.55
CA ALA A 471 14.63 16.11 -32.77
C ALA A 471 16.13 16.24 -32.45
N ASP A 472 16.94 15.38 -33.07
CA ASP A 472 18.39 15.30 -33.00
C ASP A 472 19.13 16.61 -33.35
N ALA A 473 20.07 17.02 -32.48
CA ALA A 473 21.25 17.80 -32.88
C ALA A 473 22.38 17.63 -31.85
N LYS A 474 23.46 16.94 -32.24
CA LYS A 474 24.70 16.81 -31.45
C LYS A 474 25.50 18.11 -31.52
N GLY A 475 25.39 18.95 -30.48
CA GLY A 475 26.34 20.03 -30.16
C GLY A 475 27.32 19.61 -29.05
N PRO A 476 28.51 20.24 -28.93
CA PRO A 476 29.55 19.82 -28.00
C PRO A 476 29.09 20.03 -26.56
N LYS A 477 29.17 18.97 -25.74
CA LYS A 477 28.84 19.00 -24.31
C LYS A 477 29.78 19.99 -23.61
N SER A 478 29.22 21.05 -23.04
CA SER A 478 29.90 21.87 -22.02
C SER A 478 30.45 20.96 -20.91
N PRO A 479 31.63 21.25 -20.35
CA PRO A 479 32.19 20.42 -19.28
C PRO A 479 31.20 20.35 -18.13
N ALA A 480 30.80 19.12 -17.75
CA ALA A 480 29.87 18.89 -16.65
C ALA A 480 30.45 19.52 -15.39
N GLN A 481 29.72 20.46 -14.78
CA GLN A 481 30.09 21.01 -13.48
C GLN A 481 30.28 19.87 -12.47
N PRO A 482 31.26 19.95 -11.57
CA PRO A 482 31.48 18.91 -10.57
C PRO A 482 30.20 18.71 -9.76
N VAL A 483 29.74 17.46 -9.69
CA VAL A 483 28.56 17.09 -8.90
C VAL A 483 28.88 17.35 -7.43
N TYR A 484 28.16 18.29 -6.82
CA TYR A 484 28.30 18.63 -5.41
C TYR A 484 28.11 17.39 -4.53
N ARG A 485 28.97 17.22 -3.52
CA ARG A 485 28.98 16.06 -2.62
C ARG A 485 29.35 16.46 -1.21
N ALA A 486 28.41 16.31 -0.27
CA ALA A 486 28.63 16.61 1.14
C ALA A 486 29.37 15.48 1.86
N GLU A 487 30.39 15.79 2.65
CA GLU A 487 31.10 14.84 3.52
C GLU A 487 30.34 14.63 4.84
N PHE A 488 29.86 15.72 5.44
CA PHE A 488 29.06 15.71 6.66
C PHE A 488 27.70 16.37 6.44
N ALA A 489 26.70 15.85 7.15
CA ALA A 489 25.36 16.41 7.25
C ALA A 489 24.99 16.43 8.74
N ARG A 490 25.27 17.54 9.42
CA ARG A 490 24.99 17.68 10.84
C ARG A 490 23.50 17.92 11.05
N PRO A 491 22.82 17.08 11.86
CA PRO A 491 21.39 17.26 12.11
C PRO A 491 21.13 18.55 12.90
N THR A 492 20.09 19.30 12.53
CA THR A 492 19.53 20.35 13.37
C THR A 492 18.47 19.77 14.30
N ASP A 493 18.00 20.54 15.29
CA ASP A 493 16.91 20.12 16.19
C ASP A 493 15.64 19.76 15.41
N ARG A 494 15.43 20.39 14.24
CA ARG A 494 14.29 20.12 13.36
C ARG A 494 14.33 18.72 12.75
N LEU A 495 15.50 18.10 12.54
CA LEU A 495 15.57 16.78 11.88
C LEU A 495 14.80 15.71 12.65
N SER A 496 14.82 15.81 13.98
CA SER A 496 14.12 14.89 14.89
C SER A 496 12.61 14.82 14.61
N SER A 497 12.00 15.93 14.19
CA SER A 497 10.57 16.02 13.86
C SER A 497 10.17 15.11 12.68
N LEU A 498 11.08 14.86 11.75
CA LEU A 498 10.83 13.95 10.61
C LEU A 498 10.69 12.48 11.04
N ASN A 499 11.23 12.10 12.20
CA ASN A 499 11.14 10.73 12.70
C ASN A 499 9.75 10.40 13.28
N VAL A 500 8.94 11.42 13.58
CA VAL A 500 7.58 11.28 14.13
C VAL A 500 6.64 10.64 13.11
N PHE A 501 6.72 11.09 11.85
CA PHE A 501 5.81 10.66 10.79
C PHE A 501 6.12 9.23 10.31
N ARG A 502 5.21 8.31 10.58
CA ARG A 502 5.26 6.90 10.12
C ARG A 502 4.23 6.63 9.04
N SER A 503 3.12 7.37 9.06
CA SER A 503 1.95 7.14 8.18
C SER A 503 1.91 8.05 6.95
N VAL A 504 2.74 9.09 6.91
CA VAL A 504 2.84 10.08 5.82
C VAL A 504 4.31 10.28 5.42
N ASN A 505 4.56 10.80 4.22
CA ASN A 505 5.89 11.27 3.84
C ASN A 505 6.38 12.30 4.89
N PRO A 506 7.55 12.12 5.53
CA PRO A 506 7.97 12.98 6.62
C PRO A 506 8.08 14.47 6.28
N LEU A 507 8.56 14.79 5.07
CA LEU A 507 8.68 16.18 4.64
C LEU A 507 7.29 16.80 4.41
N TYR A 508 6.37 16.04 3.83
CA TYR A 508 4.99 16.51 3.65
C TYR A 508 4.26 16.62 4.99
N GLY A 509 4.47 15.69 5.93
CA GLY A 509 3.91 15.78 7.28
C GLY A 509 4.39 17.03 8.02
N ALA A 510 5.69 17.31 8.00
CA ALA A 510 6.25 18.51 8.62
C ALA A 510 5.75 19.79 7.94
N PHE A 511 5.62 19.79 6.61
CA PHE A 511 5.00 20.86 5.86
C PHE A 511 3.54 21.08 6.32
N LEU A 512 2.73 20.02 6.40
CA LEU A 512 1.34 20.13 6.85
C LEU A 512 1.24 20.70 8.27
N VAL A 513 2.09 20.25 9.20
CA VAL A 513 2.13 20.84 10.56
C VAL A 513 2.39 22.34 10.50
N SER A 514 3.30 22.81 9.64
CA SER A 514 3.55 24.26 9.49
C SER A 514 2.39 25.05 8.88
N GLN A 515 1.51 24.40 8.12
CA GLN A 515 0.35 25.04 7.49
C GLN A 515 -0.89 25.03 8.40
N LEU A 516 -1.11 23.93 9.13
CA LEU A 516 -2.39 23.66 9.81
C LEU A 516 -2.65 24.46 11.09
N GLY A 517 -1.75 25.37 11.49
CA GLY A 517 -1.93 26.22 12.68
C GLY A 517 -3.18 27.11 12.58
N ILE A 518 -3.40 27.74 11.42
CA ILE A 518 -4.56 28.62 11.18
C ILE A 518 -5.76 27.89 10.55
N ALA A 519 -5.67 26.58 10.32
CA ALA A 519 -6.75 25.81 9.70
C ALA A 519 -7.95 25.72 10.64
N ASP A 520 -9.15 25.80 10.07
CA ASP A 520 -10.35 25.46 10.82
C ASP A 520 -10.48 23.94 11.03
N TRP A 521 -11.51 23.54 11.77
CA TRP A 521 -11.79 22.13 12.07
C TRP A 521 -11.92 21.26 10.82
N TYR A 522 -12.64 21.74 9.81
CA TYR A 522 -12.94 20.98 8.60
C TYR A 522 -11.73 20.90 7.68
N GLU A 523 -11.01 22.00 7.51
CA GLU A 523 -9.76 22.05 6.74
C GLU A 523 -8.71 21.11 7.32
N ARG A 524 -8.58 21.09 8.65
CA ARG A 524 -7.65 20.19 9.33
C ARG A 524 -8.02 18.73 9.10
N LEU A 525 -9.32 18.40 9.17
CA LEU A 525 -9.78 17.05 8.85
C LEU A 525 -9.52 16.67 7.38
N GLN A 526 -9.83 17.57 6.43
CA GLN A 526 -9.58 17.35 5.00
C GLN A 526 -8.09 17.04 4.74
N ALA A 527 -7.19 17.84 5.32
CA ALA A 527 -5.75 17.65 5.15
C ALA A 527 -5.29 16.30 5.72
N LEU A 528 -5.70 15.96 6.94
CA LEU A 528 -5.30 14.71 7.61
C LEU A 528 -5.87 13.45 6.92
N GLU A 529 -7.12 13.45 6.47
CA GLU A 529 -7.65 12.29 5.74
C GLU A 529 -6.99 12.12 4.38
N SER A 530 -6.60 13.23 3.73
CA SER A 530 -6.09 13.19 2.38
C SER A 530 -4.77 12.45 2.21
N VAL A 531 -3.94 12.36 3.25
CA VAL A 531 -2.64 11.68 3.16
C VAL A 531 -2.73 10.16 3.30
N LEU A 532 -3.91 9.63 3.64
CA LEU A 532 -4.13 8.22 3.86
C LEU A 532 -4.69 7.54 2.61
N ASP A 533 -4.08 6.42 2.19
CA ASP A 533 -4.50 5.76 0.96
C ASP A 533 -5.98 5.37 0.95
N MET A 534 -6.66 5.77 -0.12
CA MET A 534 -8.02 5.34 -0.42
C MET A 534 -8.10 4.77 -1.85
N PRO A 535 -8.51 3.49 -2.02
CA PRO A 535 -8.78 2.94 -3.35
C PRO A 535 -9.81 3.79 -4.10
N TYR A 536 -9.51 4.11 -5.36
CA TYR A 536 -10.35 4.99 -6.19
C TYR A 536 -11.87 4.66 -6.23
N PRO A 537 -12.30 3.38 -6.30
CA PRO A 537 -13.73 3.06 -6.25
C PRO A 537 -14.43 3.48 -4.95
N VAL A 538 -13.71 3.45 -3.82
CA VAL A 538 -14.22 3.91 -2.52
C VAL A 538 -14.12 5.42 -2.42
N ALA A 539 -12.98 6.00 -2.83
CA ALA A 539 -12.77 7.45 -2.82
C ALA A 539 -13.87 8.20 -3.59
N LYS A 540 -14.37 7.63 -4.69
CA LYS A 540 -15.52 8.17 -5.44
C LYS A 540 -16.79 8.38 -4.60
N GLN A 541 -17.05 7.51 -3.63
CA GLN A 541 -18.24 7.58 -2.77
C GLN A 541 -18.02 8.44 -1.52
N LEU A 542 -16.77 8.82 -1.25
CA LEU A 542 -16.34 9.60 -0.09
C LEU A 542 -15.54 10.81 -0.56
N ARG A 543 -15.93 11.44 -1.66
CA ARG A 543 -15.23 12.65 -2.13
C ARG A 543 -15.47 13.79 -1.15
N VAL A 544 -14.51 14.71 -1.08
CA VAL A 544 -14.72 16.01 -0.43
C VAL A 544 -15.98 16.66 -1.05
N PRO A 545 -16.92 17.12 -0.22
CA PRO A 545 -18.06 17.90 -0.69
C PRO A 545 -17.62 19.12 -1.49
N ARG A 546 -18.51 19.64 -2.32
CA ARG A 546 -18.23 20.86 -3.08
C ARG A 546 -18.22 22.08 -2.15
N GLN A 547 -17.63 23.18 -2.61
CA GLN A 547 -17.45 24.40 -1.79
C GLN A 547 -18.76 25.06 -1.33
N ASP A 548 -19.89 24.77 -1.99
CA ASP A 548 -21.23 25.19 -1.57
C ASP A 548 -21.73 24.41 -0.34
N GLU A 549 -21.34 23.14 -0.21
CA GLU A 549 -21.66 22.29 0.94
C GLU A 549 -20.58 22.40 2.04
N LEU A 550 -19.32 22.58 1.64
CA LEU A 550 -18.16 22.70 2.53
C LEU A 550 -17.30 23.92 2.11
N PRO A 551 -17.65 25.12 2.59
CA PRO A 551 -16.94 26.35 2.26
C PRO A 551 -15.46 26.30 2.65
N SER A 552 -14.63 27.04 1.90
CA SER A 552 -13.21 27.24 2.22
C SER A 552 -13.04 27.91 3.58
N GLY A 553 -12.15 27.38 4.42
CA GLY A 553 -11.87 27.90 5.74
C GLY A 553 -10.76 28.96 5.75
N SER A 554 -10.23 29.23 6.94
CA SER A 554 -9.21 30.25 7.18
C SER A 554 -7.87 29.93 6.53
N LEU A 555 -7.44 28.66 6.48
CA LEU A 555 -6.18 28.30 5.83
C LEU A 555 -6.22 28.53 4.33
N ALA A 556 -7.29 28.08 3.66
CA ALA A 556 -7.48 28.30 2.23
C ALA A 556 -7.52 29.79 1.91
N THR A 557 -8.44 30.53 2.54
CA THR A 557 -8.74 31.92 2.16
C THR A 557 -7.67 32.92 2.57
N GLN A 558 -7.01 32.75 3.72
CA GLN A 558 -6.07 33.74 4.25
C GLN A 558 -4.62 33.48 3.87
N ARG A 559 -4.25 32.24 3.51
CA ARG A 559 -2.86 31.85 3.25
C ARG A 559 -2.67 31.17 1.90
N LEU A 560 -3.30 30.02 1.67
CA LEU A 560 -3.02 29.22 0.48
C LEU A 560 -3.45 29.92 -0.81
N ASP A 561 -4.69 30.42 -0.87
CA ASP A 561 -5.24 31.01 -2.10
C ASP A 561 -4.45 32.26 -2.54
N PRO A 562 -4.18 33.26 -1.66
CA PRO A 562 -3.33 34.40 -2.03
C PRO A 562 -1.91 34.00 -2.43
N GLN A 563 -1.33 32.99 -1.76
CA GLN A 563 0.03 32.53 -2.03
C GLN A 563 0.14 31.82 -3.38
N LEU A 564 -0.77 30.88 -3.67
CA LEU A 564 -0.80 30.16 -4.94
C LEU A 564 -1.06 31.10 -6.13
N LEU A 565 -1.94 32.10 -5.97
CA LEU A 565 -2.14 33.15 -6.97
C LEU A 565 -0.87 33.98 -7.20
N ARG A 566 -0.20 34.41 -6.11
CA ARG A 566 1.05 35.19 -6.20
C ARG A 566 2.17 34.39 -6.89
N LEU A 567 2.24 33.08 -6.64
CA LEU A 567 3.21 32.19 -7.29
C LEU A 567 2.83 31.84 -8.73
N GLY A 568 1.63 32.21 -9.19
CA GLY A 568 1.13 31.88 -10.52
C GLY A 568 0.85 30.38 -10.71
N LEU A 569 0.57 29.67 -9.62
CA LEU A 569 0.31 28.22 -9.63
C LEU A 569 -1.16 27.90 -9.91
N VAL A 570 -2.08 28.84 -9.64
CA VAL A 570 -3.53 28.69 -9.83
C VAL A 570 -4.13 29.96 -10.40
N SER A 571 -5.29 29.84 -11.04
CA SER A 571 -6.16 30.93 -11.47
C SER A 571 -7.32 31.18 -10.50
N HIS A 572 -7.99 32.34 -10.60
CA HIS A 572 -9.20 32.63 -9.82
C HIS A 572 -10.33 31.61 -10.06
N ALA A 573 -10.52 31.17 -11.31
CA ALA A 573 -11.51 30.16 -11.66
C ALA A 573 -11.26 28.81 -10.97
N GLU A 574 -9.99 28.40 -10.86
CA GLU A 574 -9.59 27.16 -10.15
C GLU A 574 -9.77 27.25 -8.64
N LEU A 575 -9.94 28.45 -8.08
CA LEU A 575 -10.23 28.66 -6.66
C LEU A 575 -11.75 28.66 -6.37
N GLY A 576 -12.59 28.61 -7.40
CA GLY A 576 -14.05 28.71 -7.27
C GLY A 576 -14.59 30.14 -7.35
N ASP A 577 -13.73 31.11 -7.69
CA ASP A 577 -14.14 32.50 -7.91
C ASP A 577 -14.73 32.64 -9.32
N THR A 578 -16.00 32.30 -9.46
CA THR A 578 -16.77 32.66 -10.66
C THR A 578 -17.22 34.11 -10.53
N SER A 579 -16.31 35.06 -10.77
CA SER A 579 -16.73 36.41 -11.12
C SER A 579 -17.67 36.31 -12.31
N ALA A 580 -18.86 36.92 -12.21
CA ALA A 580 -19.99 36.81 -13.13
C ALA A 580 -19.76 37.40 -14.55
N ASP A 581 -18.50 37.49 -15.00
CA ASP A 581 -18.10 38.07 -16.29
C ASP A 581 -17.44 37.06 -17.25
N ASP A 582 -17.18 35.81 -16.84
CA ASP A 582 -16.77 34.74 -17.75
C ASP A 582 -18.00 33.93 -18.25
N GLU A 583 -18.96 34.62 -18.85
CA GLU A 583 -19.82 34.01 -19.87
C GLU A 583 -18.98 33.82 -21.15
N SER A 584 -18.01 32.89 -21.12
CA SER A 584 -17.46 32.39 -22.38
C SER A 584 -18.53 31.50 -23.02
N ASP A 585 -19.22 32.05 -24.01
CA ASP A 585 -20.21 31.37 -24.87
C ASP A 585 -19.55 30.32 -25.80
N SER A 586 -18.42 29.75 -25.38
CA SER A 586 -17.67 28.71 -26.08
C SER A 586 -18.20 27.34 -25.67
N TYR A 587 -18.93 26.69 -26.57
CA TYR A 587 -19.34 25.28 -26.46
C TYR A 587 -18.14 24.30 -26.34
N TYR A 588 -16.90 24.80 -26.37
CA TYR A 588 -15.66 24.03 -26.33
C TYR A 588 -14.82 24.25 -25.06
N ASP A 589 -15.24 25.10 -24.11
CA ASP A 589 -14.47 25.32 -22.89
C ASP A 589 -14.74 24.17 -21.89
N GLU A 590 -13.68 23.45 -21.51
CA GLU A 590 -13.78 22.42 -20.49
C GLU A 590 -14.11 23.06 -19.13
N PRO A 591 -15.09 22.55 -18.37
CA PRO A 591 -15.45 23.11 -17.08
C PRO A 591 -14.26 23.04 -16.12
N VAL A 592 -13.84 24.20 -15.62
CA VAL A 592 -12.80 24.30 -14.58
C VAL A 592 -13.41 23.86 -13.25
N TYR A 593 -12.88 22.78 -12.70
CA TYR A 593 -13.32 22.28 -11.39
C TYR A 593 -12.51 22.97 -10.28
N PRO A 594 -13.17 23.56 -9.26
CA PRO A 594 -12.46 24.15 -8.13
C PRO A 594 -11.57 23.13 -7.44
N LEU A 595 -10.35 23.57 -7.12
CA LEU A 595 -9.37 22.76 -6.40
C LEU A 595 -9.82 22.53 -4.95
N SER A 596 -9.70 21.29 -4.49
CA SER A 596 -9.87 20.94 -3.08
C SER A 596 -8.69 21.43 -2.24
N LEU A 597 -8.90 21.63 -0.93
CA LEU A 597 -7.83 22.04 -0.01
C LEU A 597 -6.59 21.12 -0.08
N PRO A 598 -6.71 19.78 -0.10
CA PRO A 598 -5.55 18.91 -0.26
C PRO A 598 -4.76 19.12 -1.56
N GLU A 599 -5.44 19.43 -2.66
CA GLU A 599 -4.77 19.71 -3.95
C GLU A 599 -3.98 21.02 -3.86
N LYS A 600 -4.56 22.07 -3.27
CA LYS A 600 -3.86 23.34 -2.99
C LYS A 600 -2.62 23.13 -2.13
N LEU A 601 -2.72 22.33 -1.07
CA LEU A 601 -1.59 21.99 -0.18
C LEU A 601 -0.50 21.22 -0.91
N LEU A 602 -0.86 20.26 -1.76
CA LEU A 602 0.13 19.52 -2.55
C LEU A 602 0.85 20.43 -3.56
N MET A 603 0.13 21.32 -4.24
CA MET A 603 0.73 22.27 -5.19
C MET A 603 1.75 23.19 -4.51
N GLN A 604 1.40 23.74 -3.35
CA GLN A 604 2.32 24.55 -2.55
C GLN A 604 3.56 23.72 -2.13
N PHE A 605 3.36 22.48 -1.68
CA PHE A 605 4.47 21.60 -1.29
C PHE A 605 5.39 21.25 -2.46
N GLU A 606 4.84 20.92 -3.64
CA GLU A 606 5.64 20.58 -4.82
C GLU A 606 6.49 21.77 -5.31
N TYR A 607 5.98 22.99 -5.11
CA TYR A 607 6.73 24.22 -5.35
C TYR A 607 7.87 24.40 -4.33
N ASP A 608 7.59 24.25 -3.04
CA ASP A 608 8.57 24.45 -1.96
C ASP A 608 9.64 23.34 -1.93
N PHE A 609 9.28 22.12 -2.32
CA PHE A 609 10.12 20.92 -2.24
C PHE A 609 10.24 20.20 -3.59
N PRO A 610 10.87 20.83 -4.60
CA PRO A 610 10.90 20.29 -5.96
C PRO A 610 11.60 18.92 -6.01
N GLY A 611 10.92 17.97 -6.65
CA GLY A 611 11.41 16.61 -6.84
C GLY A 611 11.29 15.69 -5.62
N VAL A 612 10.63 16.10 -4.53
CA VAL A 612 10.30 15.13 -3.47
C VAL A 612 9.27 14.13 -4.02
N HIS A 613 9.71 12.89 -4.22
CA HIS A 613 8.86 11.81 -4.71
C HIS A 613 8.14 11.08 -3.58
N GLY A 614 7.06 10.39 -3.92
CA GLY A 614 6.34 9.51 -3.00
C GLY A 614 5.32 10.22 -2.11
N VAL A 615 5.01 11.50 -2.37
CA VAL A 615 3.82 12.15 -1.82
C VAL A 615 2.62 11.78 -2.69
N LYS A 616 1.53 11.34 -2.06
CA LYS A 616 0.26 11.05 -2.71
C LYS A 616 -0.84 11.58 -1.82
N ILE A 617 -1.80 12.27 -2.43
CA ILE A 617 -3.01 12.71 -1.75
C ILE A 617 -4.23 11.99 -2.34
N PHE A 618 -5.24 11.81 -1.50
CA PHE A 618 -6.54 11.25 -1.83
C PHE A 618 -7.61 12.16 -1.23
N PRO A 619 -8.11 13.18 -1.95
CA PRO A 619 -9.14 14.07 -1.43
C PRO A 619 -10.42 13.29 -1.07
N VAL A 620 -10.56 12.92 0.20
CA VAL A 620 -11.67 12.13 0.73
C VAL A 620 -12.23 12.74 2.01
N TRP A 621 -13.49 12.40 2.29
CA TRP A 621 -14.29 12.90 3.40
C TRP A 621 -14.95 11.73 4.14
N ALA A 622 -14.13 10.83 4.68
CA ALA A 622 -14.60 9.59 5.30
C ALA A 622 -15.08 9.82 6.73
N ALA A 623 -14.26 10.42 7.59
CA ALA A 623 -14.64 10.78 8.96
C ALA A 623 -15.61 11.97 8.97
N GLY A 624 -15.47 12.91 8.03
CA GLY A 624 -16.46 13.97 7.86
C GLY A 624 -17.85 13.41 7.56
N ALA A 625 -17.96 12.50 6.57
CA ALA A 625 -19.21 11.81 6.27
C ALA A 625 -19.69 10.90 7.41
N LEU A 626 -18.80 10.37 8.24
CA LEU A 626 -19.17 9.62 9.45
C LEU A 626 -19.84 10.54 10.49
N PHE A 627 -19.31 11.74 10.69
CA PHE A 627 -19.86 12.71 11.63
C PHE A 627 -21.20 13.27 11.16
N GLU A 628 -21.39 13.45 9.85
CA GLU A 628 -22.71 13.77 9.25
C GLU A 628 -23.78 12.72 9.61
N GLN A 629 -23.38 11.46 9.84
CA GLN A 629 -24.26 10.37 10.27
C GLN A 629 -24.28 10.21 11.81
N GLY A 630 -23.87 11.22 12.57
CA GLY A 630 -23.86 11.18 14.03
C GLY A 630 -22.88 10.17 14.63
N GLY A 631 -21.84 9.79 13.88
CA GLY A 631 -20.87 8.77 14.30
C GLY A 631 -21.32 7.32 14.08
N ASP A 632 -22.47 7.08 13.44
CA ASP A 632 -22.93 5.74 13.09
C ASP A 632 -22.26 5.25 11.79
N PHE A 633 -21.27 4.38 11.96
CA PHE A 633 -20.55 3.77 10.85
C PHE A 633 -21.45 2.96 9.92
N ASN A 634 -22.45 2.24 10.45
CA ASN A 634 -23.32 1.42 9.61
C ASN A 634 -24.21 2.32 8.74
N GLN A 635 -24.72 3.43 9.27
CA GLN A 635 -25.46 4.41 8.48
C GLN A 635 -24.61 5.03 7.37
N LEU A 636 -23.35 5.39 7.64
CA LEU A 636 -22.42 5.84 6.61
C LEU A 636 -22.27 4.80 5.49
N ILE A 637 -22.00 3.55 5.86
CA ILE A 637 -21.79 2.46 4.90
C ILE A 637 -23.04 2.21 4.06
N LEU A 638 -24.24 2.30 4.65
CA LEU A 638 -25.51 2.17 3.92
C LEU A 638 -25.74 3.36 2.98
N ALA A 639 -25.59 4.59 3.49
CA ALA A 639 -25.80 5.83 2.75
C ALA A 639 -24.90 5.94 1.51
N ARG A 640 -23.63 5.54 1.63
CA ARG A 640 -22.64 5.58 0.54
C ARG A 640 -22.54 4.27 -0.26
N ARG A 641 -23.38 3.26 0.05
CA ARG A 641 -23.42 1.94 -0.62
C ARG A 641 -22.07 1.20 -0.60
N LEU A 642 -21.38 1.24 0.54
CA LEU A 642 -20.03 0.72 0.73
C LEU A 642 -19.99 -0.63 1.46
N GLN A 643 -21.10 -1.37 1.55
CA GLN A 643 -21.18 -2.63 2.33
C GLN A 643 -20.10 -3.64 1.91
N LYS A 644 -19.78 -3.74 0.61
CA LYS A 644 -18.74 -4.63 0.08
C LYS A 644 -17.30 -4.18 0.40
N GLN A 645 -17.14 -2.93 0.86
CA GLN A 645 -15.87 -2.22 1.02
C GLN A 645 -15.70 -1.57 2.41
N GLU A 646 -16.58 -1.87 3.35
CA GLU A 646 -16.59 -1.34 4.72
C GLU A 646 -15.25 -1.49 5.45
N GLY A 647 -14.52 -2.58 5.22
CA GLY A 647 -13.22 -2.83 5.84
C GLY A 647 -12.12 -1.89 5.37
N ILE A 648 -12.30 -1.21 4.23
CA ILE A 648 -11.39 -0.16 3.74
C ILE A 648 -11.67 1.15 4.48
N VAL A 649 -12.94 1.54 4.57
CA VAL A 649 -13.37 2.75 5.31
C VAL A 649 -12.97 2.64 6.78
N PHE A 650 -13.28 1.50 7.41
CA PHE A 650 -12.92 1.24 8.80
C PHE A 650 -11.40 1.33 9.03
N ARG A 651 -10.59 0.75 8.12
CA ARG A 651 -9.13 0.84 8.21
C ARG A 651 -8.61 2.25 8.00
N HIS A 652 -9.25 3.03 7.12
CA HIS A 652 -8.89 4.44 6.93
C HIS A 652 -9.10 5.24 8.22
N LEU A 653 -10.25 5.06 8.89
CA LEU A 653 -10.53 5.68 10.19
C LEU A 653 -9.53 5.25 11.28
N LEU A 654 -9.17 3.96 11.33
CA LEU A 654 -8.13 3.49 12.25
C LEU A 654 -6.75 4.10 11.94
N ARG A 655 -6.39 4.26 10.66
CA ARG A 655 -5.14 4.94 10.25
C ARG A 655 -5.18 6.42 10.60
N LEU A 656 -6.35 7.06 10.51
CA LEU A 656 -6.54 8.45 10.90
C LEU A 656 -6.26 8.65 12.39
N ILE A 657 -6.70 7.76 13.27
CA ILE A 657 -6.37 7.82 14.70
C ILE A 657 -4.84 7.80 14.92
N LEU A 658 -4.12 6.91 14.22
CA LEU A 658 -2.64 6.85 14.31
C LEU A 658 -1.99 8.13 13.78
N LEU A 659 -2.47 8.63 12.64
CA LEU A 659 -1.97 9.86 12.03
C LEU A 659 -2.18 11.07 12.95
N ILE A 660 -3.34 11.17 13.59
CA ILE A 660 -3.63 12.25 14.55
C ILE A 660 -2.63 12.21 15.71
N ALA A 661 -2.31 11.02 16.25
CA ALA A 661 -1.29 10.87 17.28
C ALA A 661 0.11 11.32 16.79
N GLU A 662 0.47 11.00 15.54
CA GLU A 662 1.71 11.51 14.93
C GLU A 662 1.73 13.05 14.82
N PHE A 663 0.61 13.66 14.44
CA PHE A 663 0.51 15.12 14.30
C PHE A 663 0.45 15.85 15.64
N LYS A 664 -0.14 15.25 16.67
CA LYS A 664 -0.23 15.80 18.02
C LYS A 664 1.15 15.96 18.68
N ALA A 665 2.12 15.10 18.32
CA ALA A 665 3.48 15.17 18.83
C ALA A 665 4.24 16.44 18.41
N LEU A 666 3.72 17.21 17.45
CA LEU A 666 4.29 18.47 16.98
C LEU A 666 3.25 19.59 17.08
N CYS A 667 3.68 20.80 17.44
CA CYS A 667 2.80 21.97 17.47
C CYS A 667 3.12 22.88 16.28
N PRO A 668 2.13 23.30 15.48
CA PRO A 668 2.29 24.37 14.50
C PRO A 668 2.81 25.66 15.14
N PRO A 669 3.52 26.52 14.40
CA PRO A 669 4.04 27.78 14.94
C PRO A 669 2.95 28.85 15.15
N ASP A 670 1.84 28.75 14.42
CA ASP A 670 0.78 29.76 14.42
C ASP A 670 -0.39 29.43 15.37
N CYS A 671 -0.23 28.44 16.25
CA CYS A 671 -1.27 28.09 17.23
C CYS A 671 -0.67 27.70 18.58
N GLU A 672 -1.48 27.90 19.63
CA GLU A 672 -1.13 27.46 20.98
C GLU A 672 -1.23 25.93 21.09
N ARG A 673 -0.30 25.34 21.85
CA ARG A 673 -0.20 23.88 22.00
C ARG A 673 -1.47 23.27 22.56
N ASP A 674 -2.05 23.89 23.60
CA ASP A 674 -3.24 23.37 24.26
C ASP A 674 -4.44 23.35 23.31
N ASP A 675 -4.59 24.39 22.46
CA ASP A 675 -5.66 24.46 21.46
C ASP A 675 -5.46 23.40 20.36
N TRP A 676 -4.22 23.22 19.90
CA TRP A 676 -3.87 22.19 18.91
C TRP A 676 -4.17 20.77 19.42
N GLU A 677 -3.66 20.44 20.60
CA GLU A 677 -3.83 19.12 21.21
C GLU A 677 -5.30 18.83 21.51
N SER A 678 -6.03 19.80 22.06
CA SER A 678 -7.47 19.67 22.39
C SER A 678 -8.30 19.36 21.14
N GLN A 679 -8.04 20.05 20.02
CA GLN A 679 -8.76 19.83 18.77
C GLN A 679 -8.44 18.45 18.17
N LEU A 680 -7.17 18.06 18.15
CA LEU A 680 -6.78 16.73 17.69
C LEU A 680 -7.35 15.61 18.58
N ASP A 681 -7.40 15.80 19.89
CA ASP A 681 -7.96 14.85 20.83
C ASP A 681 -9.48 14.68 20.65
N ASP A 682 -10.23 15.76 20.43
CA ASP A 682 -11.65 15.67 20.10
C ASP A 682 -11.86 14.88 18.80
N LEU A 683 -11.02 15.11 17.79
CA LEU A 683 -11.13 14.41 16.51
C LEU A 683 -10.85 12.91 16.69
N ALA A 684 -9.73 12.58 17.33
CA ALA A 684 -9.34 11.20 17.61
C ALA A 684 -10.40 10.48 18.46
N LYS A 685 -10.96 11.15 19.47
CA LYS A 685 -12.00 10.59 20.34
C LYS A 685 -13.26 10.24 19.57
N ARG A 686 -13.79 11.15 18.75
CA ARG A 686 -15.01 10.90 17.95
C ARG A 686 -14.83 9.72 16.99
N VAL A 687 -13.70 9.68 16.26
CA VAL A 687 -13.40 8.56 15.35
C VAL A 687 -13.24 7.25 16.13
N THR A 688 -12.58 7.30 17.29
CA THR A 688 -12.37 6.13 18.15
C THR A 688 -13.68 5.54 18.66
N GLU A 689 -14.59 6.37 19.17
CA GLU A 689 -15.90 5.93 19.68
C GLU A 689 -16.69 5.20 18.58
N SER A 690 -16.78 5.79 17.38
CA SER A 690 -17.39 5.13 16.23
C SER A 690 -16.71 3.80 15.88
N CYS A 691 -15.38 3.74 15.86
CA CYS A 691 -14.66 2.52 15.51
C CYS A 691 -14.83 1.41 16.56
N ARG A 692 -14.87 1.78 17.84
CA ARG A 692 -15.00 0.85 18.98
C ARG A 692 -16.36 0.14 18.95
N ASN A 693 -17.41 0.85 18.51
CA ASN A 693 -18.75 0.28 18.29
C ASN A 693 -18.80 -0.75 17.14
N VAL A 694 -17.89 -0.66 16.15
CA VAL A 694 -17.89 -1.55 14.98
C VAL A 694 -17.07 -2.84 15.21
N ASP A 695 -15.84 -2.70 15.72
CA ASP A 695 -14.92 -3.80 16.02
C ASP A 695 -13.93 -3.36 17.12
N SER A 696 -14.37 -3.43 18.37
CA SER A 696 -13.59 -3.07 19.56
C SER A 696 -12.20 -3.73 19.59
N THR A 697 -12.10 -5.01 19.20
CA THR A 697 -10.82 -5.73 19.19
C THR A 697 -9.80 -5.10 18.24
N SER A 698 -10.23 -4.65 17.07
CA SER A 698 -9.34 -3.95 16.12
C SER A 698 -9.01 -2.54 16.61
N THR A 699 -9.98 -1.86 17.23
CA THR A 699 -9.82 -0.49 17.73
C THR A 699 -8.87 -0.41 18.93
N GLU A 700 -9.03 -1.27 19.95
CA GLU A 700 -8.09 -1.30 21.09
C GLU A 700 -6.66 -1.60 20.64
N LYS A 701 -6.52 -2.53 19.69
CA LYS A 701 -5.22 -2.82 19.06
C LYS A 701 -4.61 -1.65 18.31
N ILE A 702 -5.36 -0.58 17.99
CA ILE A 702 -4.85 0.63 17.34
C ILE A 702 -4.59 1.71 18.39
N LEU A 703 -5.39 1.79 19.45
CA LEU A 703 -5.15 2.69 20.57
C LEU A 703 -3.88 2.34 21.34
N GLU A 704 -3.63 1.03 21.58
CA GLU A 704 -2.34 0.55 22.08
C GLU A 704 -1.17 1.06 21.22
N GLN A 705 -1.40 1.20 19.92
CA GLN A 705 -0.38 1.65 18.98
C GLN A 705 -0.18 3.16 18.99
N ALA A 706 -1.27 3.92 19.13
CA ALA A 706 -1.24 5.37 19.22
C ALA A 706 -0.53 5.84 20.50
N ALA A 707 -0.77 5.18 21.63
CA ALA A 707 -0.09 5.50 22.90
C ALA A 707 1.45 5.40 22.81
N HIS A 708 1.97 4.46 22.01
CA HIS A 708 3.42 4.32 21.76
C HIS A 708 4.00 5.31 20.75
N VAL A 709 3.18 6.17 20.14
CA VAL A 709 3.65 7.32 19.35
C VAL A 709 3.81 8.54 20.26
N GLU A 710 3.02 8.63 21.32
CA GLU A 710 3.10 9.69 22.34
C GLU A 710 4.26 9.47 23.34
N GLU A 711 4.68 8.22 23.57
CA GLU A 711 5.91 7.81 24.29
C GLU A 711 7.18 7.88 23.43
#